data_AF-A0A836KA16-F1
#
_entry.id   AF-A0A836KA16-F1
#
_cell.length_a   1.000
_cell.length_b   1.000
_cell.length_c   1.000
_cell.angle_alpha   90.00
_cell.angle_beta   90.00
_cell.angle_gamma   90.00
#
_symmetry.space_group_name_H-M   'P 1'
#
loop_
_entity.id
_entity.type
_entity.pdbx_description
1 polymer ?
#
loop_
_entity_poly.entity_id
_entity_poly.type
_entity_poly.pdbx_seq_one_letter_code
_entity_poly.pdbx_strand_id
1 'polypeptide(L)'
;MTSKVTDNGTGSVSADCRIDAAIKVERWELREDTLPVGGQALVSETLFSLGNGLVGVRGHAEETEAGQNRHERHKMRASRQGAYAHSRRCGDGPPSGGMERPSLLMNENEHDYLRAHGGDDGDSNASSRRGLRGVYFSGFYDQRPLMHPRSFSVGIATKEGYRLRTPDAFCVDAFLSGEHISALRGPTRSHTRRLDLRTGELYRRFVWFSNQQHREITIETRRFVSAARKNISAMHYKMSVRNARNTDVRLISRTYLSAAEYDVETMFTQSNIQDAMSVVLVRTRNSCRHLAIVSVERCTSRSNPTRMQSFPPMDVGSSAQSGTGGEAAFATSPSAAGPSGNGSPSSPSVVSPTTLTPNSRETEWGTETSYASCISDGVIIEFVKVIGHFGDEDATTEELLDVATHQTREVAALGYEGLLAEHRYVMNAFWDTADVRVEPKADVQGAFRFNILQTYMSASGEPYYCFPTRGLAGNMLLGVQQWDVDALIVPFLSHACPKKARALLEFRIRTLNEAKDIAADMSLPRGALFPYRTVTGEKNPTPYCGAFLFVNAVVVYALKEYVTATNDTSILVQGGADLVFTTALVWLQWGTWEKGLFHLRSVSGPDTYNDVADNNFFTNLMAQMHLQWAVQLAVMLRQENPEMWRDIMHNAQMTESDIIAMDQAAAKMVLPFDGTHRIHPMDQSFMRKKRWNLTSLKDGTEGPLTSLYNPTVVYRHQVCRIPDVLLAIMLAPDRFSLDEAKADFTFYEAVTASDSALRLAIFSVVAAQLRLSNKAMSYFHDSLFVDIDNLIGNSGGGLHCTAAAGSWSSMAVGICGLRVAQGVLHFNPALSEEMDEFEFHARHRGCLVRVLVTQMLVTYTLVSAPEGVTDLMLVHAGANRITLRRNQPETVRLFREVRVFDFDCVVFELDSVVEDIEGVHYQAWTQTLEEHFHQHGFSDFMMTKELYLAYLRHTKPFYGLSEIFKKYNQHPPPAGEVDDTAESNTLNGLCRRKLELFRSYATTHGMPMREGVLQLISLLRQYGIAVGCVSGSKNARWVINETTKGSSIFDSFLEGKEGETLGLRWRPEMDYFEACAHRMDAATNRAVVVMDGIDGFSKKALERFRMVVDVSPAPEETTLSIPRVLAKKLSDITIETLNEHTVRGGVVNHLREM
;
A
#
# COMPACT_ATOMS: atom_id res chain seq x y z
N MET A 1 -47.28 -23.45 -28.18
CA MET A 1 -46.75 -24.80 -28.50
C MET A 1 -45.23 -24.70 -28.62
N THR A 2 -44.56 -25.12 -27.54
CA THR A 2 -43.19 -25.67 -27.44
C THR A 2 -42.11 -25.34 -28.48
N SER A 3 -41.09 -24.57 -28.06
CA SER A 3 -39.68 -24.90 -28.36
C SER A 3 -38.78 -24.48 -27.19
N LYS A 4 -38.05 -25.46 -26.65
CA LYS A 4 -37.17 -25.37 -25.48
C LYS A 4 -35.96 -24.47 -25.75
N VAL A 5 -35.69 -23.54 -24.83
CA VAL A 5 -34.39 -22.90 -24.64
C VAL A 5 -33.59 -23.79 -23.69
N THR A 6 -32.42 -24.25 -24.11
CA THR A 6 -31.45 -24.96 -23.28
C THR A 6 -30.51 -23.96 -22.65
N ASP A 7 -30.59 -23.89 -21.33
CA ASP A 7 -29.75 -23.14 -20.41
C ASP A 7 -28.33 -23.75 -20.41
N ASN A 8 -27.33 -23.00 -20.86
CA ASN A 8 -25.91 -23.34 -20.71
C ASN A 8 -25.34 -22.41 -19.64
N GLY A 9 -25.42 -22.86 -18.39
CA GLY A 9 -24.81 -22.21 -17.24
C GLY A 9 -23.28 -22.21 -17.36
N THR A 10 -22.72 -21.03 -17.59
CA THR A 10 -21.35 -20.70 -17.18
C THR A 10 -21.33 -20.65 -15.66
N GLY A 11 -20.64 -21.60 -15.03
CA GLY A 11 -20.49 -21.67 -13.58
C GLY A 11 -19.83 -20.41 -13.03
N SER A 12 -20.66 -19.48 -12.54
CA SER A 12 -20.27 -18.60 -11.46
C SER A 12 -20.00 -19.50 -10.25
N VAL A 13 -18.77 -19.53 -9.77
CA VAL A 13 -18.49 -20.03 -8.42
C VAL A 13 -19.27 -19.10 -7.49
N SER A 14 -20.42 -19.59 -7.02
CA SER A 14 -21.26 -18.91 -6.06
C SER A 14 -20.46 -18.62 -4.79
N ALA A 15 -20.65 -17.41 -4.25
CA ALA A 15 -20.08 -16.90 -3.02
C ALA A 15 -20.49 -17.67 -1.72
N ASP A 16 -20.94 -18.92 -1.84
CA ASP A 16 -21.61 -19.69 -0.77
C ASP A 16 -20.80 -20.89 -0.24
N CYS A 17 -19.48 -20.87 -0.41
CA CYS A 17 -18.56 -21.73 0.36
C CYS A 17 -17.74 -20.92 1.36
N ARG A 18 -18.35 -19.89 1.98
CA ARG A 18 -17.80 -19.34 3.23
C ARG A 18 -18.09 -20.35 4.32
N ILE A 19 -17.07 -21.10 4.75
CA ILE A 19 -17.08 -21.73 6.07
C ILE A 19 -17.50 -20.61 7.04
N ASP A 20 -18.63 -20.73 7.74
CA ASP A 20 -19.13 -19.73 8.69
C ASP A 20 -17.94 -19.12 9.44
N ALA A 21 -17.57 -17.90 9.09
CA ALA A 21 -16.26 -17.38 9.45
C ALA A 21 -16.23 -17.20 10.98
N ALA A 22 -15.45 -18.05 11.66
CA ALA A 22 -15.23 -17.97 13.10
C ALA A 22 -14.63 -16.61 13.53
N ILE A 23 -14.14 -15.82 12.57
CA ILE A 23 -13.49 -14.54 12.74
C ILE A 23 -14.27 -13.45 12.00
N LYS A 24 -14.74 -12.46 12.76
CA LYS A 24 -15.38 -11.24 12.26
C LYS A 24 -14.33 -10.16 12.06
N VAL A 25 -14.40 -9.48 10.93
CA VAL A 25 -13.51 -8.38 10.57
C VAL A 25 -14.31 -7.08 10.62
N GLU A 26 -13.96 -6.21 11.56
CA GLU A 26 -14.51 -4.87 11.71
C GLU A 26 -13.45 -3.83 11.34
N ARG A 27 -13.86 -2.58 11.10
CA ARG A 27 -12.98 -1.51 10.60
C ARG A 27 -11.65 -1.33 11.35
N TRP A 28 -11.63 -1.64 12.64
CA TRP A 28 -10.45 -1.52 13.49
C TRP A 28 -10.35 -2.67 14.51
N GLU A 29 -11.04 -3.78 14.28
CA GLU A 29 -11.05 -4.89 15.21
C GLU A 29 -11.15 -6.21 14.46
N LEU A 30 -10.27 -7.17 14.78
CA LEU A 30 -10.48 -8.57 14.44
C LEU A 30 -11.11 -9.26 15.65
N ARG A 31 -12.25 -9.95 15.50
CA ARG A 31 -12.99 -10.56 16.61
C ARG A 31 -13.29 -12.02 16.37
N GLU A 32 -13.03 -12.85 17.38
CA GLU A 32 -13.42 -14.25 17.43
C GLU A 32 -14.34 -14.45 18.64
N ASP A 33 -15.59 -14.85 18.42
CA ASP A 33 -16.63 -15.03 19.46
C ASP A 33 -16.78 -16.49 19.93
N THR A 34 -16.03 -17.41 19.32
CA THR A 34 -16.10 -18.84 19.61
C THR A 34 -14.69 -19.43 19.66
N LEU A 35 -14.48 -20.41 20.54
CA LEU A 35 -13.20 -21.09 20.59
C LEU A 35 -12.92 -21.83 19.27
N PRO A 36 -11.71 -21.70 18.70
CA PRO A 36 -11.38 -22.36 17.46
C PRO A 36 -11.21 -23.88 17.69
N VAL A 37 -11.67 -24.69 16.74
CA VAL A 37 -11.66 -26.16 16.84
C VAL A 37 -10.72 -26.76 15.78
N GLY A 38 -9.96 -27.80 16.17
CA GLY A 38 -9.08 -28.54 15.25
C GLY A 38 -8.01 -27.64 14.60
N GLY A 39 -7.84 -27.77 13.28
CA GLY A 39 -6.83 -27.02 12.50
C GLY A 39 -7.02 -25.50 12.50
N GLN A 40 -8.22 -24.99 12.82
CA GLN A 40 -8.50 -23.56 12.91
C GLN A 40 -7.77 -22.89 14.09
N ALA A 41 -7.38 -23.65 15.12
CA ALA A 41 -6.69 -23.10 16.28
C ALA A 41 -5.35 -22.45 15.90
N LEU A 42 -4.59 -23.08 15.00
CA LEU A 42 -3.30 -22.55 14.55
C LEU A 42 -3.46 -21.28 13.71
N VAL A 43 -4.43 -21.27 12.79
CA VAL A 43 -4.77 -20.09 11.97
C VAL A 43 -5.17 -18.94 12.88
N SER A 44 -6.06 -19.22 13.83
CA SER A 44 -6.55 -18.20 14.74
C SER A 44 -5.46 -17.68 15.69
N GLU A 45 -4.56 -18.52 16.19
CA GLU A 45 -3.37 -18.03 16.88
C GLU A 45 -2.46 -17.15 16.01
N THR A 46 -2.29 -17.48 14.72
CA THR A 46 -1.51 -16.64 13.79
C THR A 46 -2.17 -15.27 13.61
N LEU A 47 -3.48 -15.23 13.35
CA LEU A 47 -4.22 -13.99 13.07
C LEU A 47 -4.23 -13.03 14.26
N PHE A 48 -4.22 -13.55 15.48
CA PHE A 48 -4.17 -12.73 16.70
C PHE A 48 -2.74 -12.55 17.24
N SER A 49 -1.71 -12.70 16.39
CA SER A 49 -0.32 -12.48 16.77
C SER A 49 0.00 -11.01 17.01
N LEU A 50 0.93 -10.79 17.93
CA LEU A 50 1.44 -9.48 18.33
C LEU A 50 2.94 -9.38 18.07
N GLY A 51 3.47 -8.17 18.02
CA GLY A 51 4.89 -7.93 17.83
C GLY A 51 5.22 -6.47 17.57
N ASN A 52 6.51 -6.17 17.52
CA ASN A 52 7.04 -4.85 17.20
C ASN A 52 8.26 -4.93 16.25
N GLY A 53 8.49 -6.13 15.72
CA GLY A 53 9.60 -6.49 14.85
C GLY A 53 10.85 -7.01 15.58
N LEU A 54 10.94 -6.83 16.89
CA LEU A 54 11.99 -7.41 17.72
C LEU A 54 11.47 -8.61 18.51
N VAL A 55 10.32 -8.44 19.16
CA VAL A 55 9.59 -9.49 19.87
C VAL A 55 8.31 -9.79 19.08
N GLY A 56 7.93 -11.05 18.97
CA GLY A 56 6.61 -11.44 18.52
C GLY A 56 6.01 -12.57 19.36
N VAL A 57 4.70 -12.54 19.49
CA VAL A 57 3.94 -13.42 20.38
C VAL A 57 2.73 -13.90 19.59
N ARG A 58 2.58 -15.21 19.39
CA ARG A 58 1.36 -15.76 18.78
C ARG A 58 0.14 -15.42 19.63
N GLY A 59 -1.04 -15.37 19.03
CA GLY A 59 -2.31 -15.12 19.71
C GLY A 59 -2.80 -16.23 20.64
N HIS A 60 -1.91 -17.07 21.17
CA HIS A 60 -2.25 -18.22 22.02
C HIS A 60 -2.88 -17.81 23.36
N ALA A 61 -3.65 -18.72 23.95
CA ALA A 61 -4.21 -18.58 25.29
C ALA A 61 -3.10 -18.36 26.34
N GLU A 62 -3.39 -17.61 27.40
CA GLU A 62 -2.48 -17.40 28.53
C GLU A 62 -2.33 -18.69 29.34
N GLU A 63 -3.43 -19.38 29.60
CA GLU A 63 -3.46 -20.63 30.34
C GLU A 63 -3.00 -21.83 29.53
N THR A 64 -2.52 -22.86 30.22
CA THR A 64 -2.19 -24.14 29.62
C THR A 64 -3.44 -25.00 29.41
N GLU A 65 -3.35 -26.12 28.68
CA GLU A 65 -4.49 -27.03 28.55
C GLU A 65 -4.68 -27.96 29.77
N ALA A 66 -3.60 -28.29 30.49
CA ALA A 66 -3.60 -29.42 31.43
C ALA A 66 -3.40 -29.04 32.90
N GLY A 67 -3.16 -27.76 33.21
CA GLY A 67 -3.09 -27.27 34.59
C GLY A 67 -1.97 -27.87 35.45
N GLN A 68 -1.13 -28.76 34.93
CA GLN A 68 -0.08 -29.41 35.71
C GLN A 68 1.15 -29.77 34.86
N ASN A 69 2.30 -29.42 35.45
CA ASN A 69 3.57 -30.15 35.54
C ASN A 69 3.66 -31.43 34.69
N ARG A 70 4.42 -31.36 33.59
CA ARG A 70 4.92 -32.56 32.87
C ARG A 70 5.63 -33.58 33.78
N HIS A 71 6.10 -33.17 34.96
CA HIS A 71 6.85 -34.02 35.89
C HIS A 71 6.08 -35.21 36.48
N GLU A 72 4.76 -35.13 36.71
CA GLU A 72 4.04 -36.27 37.32
C GLU A 72 3.68 -37.37 36.32
N ARG A 73 3.53 -37.04 35.03
CA ARG A 73 3.32 -38.05 33.98
C ARG A 73 4.59 -38.82 33.63
N HIS A 74 5.77 -38.20 33.75
CA HIS A 74 7.04 -38.89 33.47
C HIS A 74 7.41 -39.94 34.53
N LYS A 75 7.03 -39.75 35.80
CA LYS A 75 7.23 -40.78 36.84
C LYS A 75 6.41 -42.05 36.60
N MET A 76 5.23 -41.95 35.96
CA MET A 76 4.46 -43.14 35.55
C MET A 76 4.95 -43.80 34.25
N ARG A 77 5.65 -43.08 33.35
CA ARG A 77 6.27 -43.67 32.16
C ARG A 77 7.61 -44.35 32.48
N ALA A 78 8.40 -43.78 33.39
CA ALA A 78 9.68 -44.36 33.83
C ALA A 78 9.48 -45.71 34.57
N SER A 79 8.36 -45.91 35.28
CA SER A 79 8.05 -47.18 35.93
C SER A 79 7.63 -48.30 34.96
N ARG A 80 7.44 -48.02 33.66
CA ARG A 80 7.17 -49.02 32.62
C ARG A 80 8.38 -49.37 31.75
N GLN A 81 9.47 -48.60 31.81
CA GLN A 81 10.71 -48.87 31.07
C GLN A 81 11.77 -49.65 31.88
N GLY A 82 11.50 -49.97 33.16
CA GLY A 82 12.39 -50.77 34.01
C GLY A 82 12.43 -52.29 33.73
N ALA A 83 11.74 -52.78 32.69
CA ALA A 83 11.61 -54.22 32.41
C ALA A 83 12.48 -54.72 31.23
N TYR A 84 13.30 -53.88 30.60
CA TYR A 84 14.14 -54.27 29.44
C TYR A 84 15.63 -53.98 29.62
N ALA A 85 16.16 -54.15 30.84
CA ALA A 85 17.58 -54.05 31.12
C ALA A 85 18.09 -55.21 31.98
N HIS A 86 17.92 -56.45 31.53
CA HIS A 86 18.67 -57.60 32.04
C HIS A 86 18.88 -58.67 30.97
N SER A 87 19.80 -58.40 30.03
CA SER A 87 20.71 -59.43 29.50
C SER A 87 21.84 -58.79 28.68
N ARG A 88 22.98 -58.55 29.32
CA ARG A 88 24.28 -58.52 28.62
C ARG A 88 25.20 -59.51 29.34
N ARG A 89 25.44 -60.65 28.72
CA ARG A 89 26.65 -61.46 28.93
C ARG A 89 27.00 -62.24 27.66
N CYS A 90 28.25 -62.01 27.23
CA CYS A 90 29.18 -62.90 26.54
C CYS A 90 28.86 -63.39 25.11
N GLY A 91 29.86 -63.27 24.23
CA GLY A 91 29.97 -64.07 23.01
C GLY A 91 30.79 -63.40 21.90
N ASP A 92 32.03 -63.84 21.74
CA ASP A 92 32.94 -63.55 20.62
C ASP A 92 32.38 -63.99 19.25
N GLY A 93 32.84 -63.33 18.17
CA GLY A 93 32.82 -63.86 16.80
C GLY A 93 31.96 -63.08 15.78
N PRO A 94 32.41 -62.94 14.51
CA PRO A 94 31.88 -61.94 13.57
C PRO A 94 30.67 -62.47 12.78
N PRO A 95 29.76 -61.60 12.30
CA PRO A 95 28.88 -61.98 11.21
C PRO A 95 29.16 -61.18 9.92
N SER A 96 29.45 -61.98 8.91
CA SER A 96 29.24 -61.79 7.49
C SER A 96 27.87 -61.17 7.12
N GLY A 97 27.91 -60.24 6.16
CA GLY A 97 27.04 -60.24 4.98
C GLY A 97 25.52 -60.17 5.17
N GLY A 98 25.00 -58.94 5.14
CA GLY A 98 23.60 -58.63 4.84
C GLY A 98 23.51 -57.21 4.29
N MET A 99 23.55 -57.06 2.96
CA MET A 99 23.29 -55.80 2.27
C MET A 99 21.83 -55.39 2.50
N GLU A 100 21.58 -54.42 3.37
CA GLU A 100 20.39 -53.59 3.27
C GLU A 100 20.70 -52.40 2.35
N ARG A 101 19.93 -52.33 1.26
CA ARG A 101 19.97 -51.26 0.27
C ARG A 101 19.58 -49.94 0.92
N PRO A 102 20.34 -48.85 0.77
CA PRO A 102 19.87 -47.53 1.16
C PRO A 102 18.80 -47.06 0.16
N SER A 103 17.58 -46.82 0.65
CA SER A 103 16.55 -46.13 -0.09
C SER A 103 16.94 -44.67 -0.30
N LEU A 104 16.88 -44.26 -1.57
CA LEU A 104 17.15 -42.91 -2.07
C LEU A 104 16.16 -41.90 -1.48
N LEU A 105 16.66 -40.84 -0.84
CA LEU A 105 15.89 -39.66 -0.46
C LEU A 105 16.42 -38.46 -1.26
N MET A 106 15.57 -37.95 -2.14
CA MET A 106 15.68 -36.65 -2.82
C MET A 106 14.95 -35.61 -1.97
N ASN A 107 15.52 -34.40 -1.90
CA ASN A 107 15.10 -33.23 -1.14
C ASN A 107 13.58 -32.95 -1.14
N GLU A 108 12.95 -33.00 0.05
CA GLU A 108 11.55 -32.62 0.31
C GLU A 108 11.42 -31.75 1.59
N ASN A 109 12.06 -30.58 1.65
CA ASN A 109 12.01 -29.72 2.86
C ASN A 109 11.14 -28.46 2.70
N GLU A 110 9.84 -28.66 2.49
CA GLU A 110 8.79 -27.77 3.04
C GLU A 110 7.83 -28.55 3.99
N HIS A 111 7.83 -29.89 3.95
CA HIS A 111 6.95 -30.73 4.77
C HIS A 111 7.67 -31.65 5.78
N ASP A 112 8.96 -31.96 5.60
CA ASP A 112 9.66 -32.86 6.53
C ASP A 112 9.88 -32.24 7.92
N TYR A 113 9.82 -30.90 8.06
CA TYR A 113 9.84 -30.25 9.37
C TYR A 113 8.55 -30.46 10.19
N LEU A 114 7.40 -30.68 9.53
CA LEU A 114 6.15 -31.03 10.22
C LEU A 114 6.10 -32.53 10.57
N ARG A 115 6.83 -33.39 9.85
CA ARG A 115 6.91 -34.83 10.14
C ARG A 115 8.01 -35.19 11.14
N ALA A 116 9.18 -34.54 11.10
CA ALA A 116 10.30 -34.88 12.00
C ALA A 116 10.13 -34.37 13.43
N HIS A 117 9.25 -33.39 13.68
CA HIS A 117 8.92 -32.89 15.03
C HIS A 117 7.47 -33.16 15.47
N GLY A 118 6.70 -33.88 14.66
CA GLY A 118 5.52 -34.60 15.15
C GLY A 118 5.96 -35.98 15.58
N GLY A 119 6.11 -36.20 16.89
CA GLY A 119 6.33 -37.55 17.40
C GLY A 119 5.27 -38.49 16.85
N ASP A 120 5.71 -39.58 16.23
CA ASP A 120 4.89 -40.71 15.80
C ASP A 120 4.35 -41.42 17.05
N ASP A 121 3.31 -40.83 17.67
CA ASP A 121 2.44 -41.58 18.57
C ASP A 121 1.56 -42.44 17.67
N GLY A 122 2.01 -43.68 17.45
CA GLY A 122 1.21 -44.75 16.87
C GLY A 122 0.01 -45.06 17.77
N ASP A 123 -1.04 -44.24 17.67
CA ASP A 123 -2.37 -44.54 18.17
C ASP A 123 -3.39 -43.86 17.23
N SER A 124 -3.90 -44.64 16.29
CA SER A 124 -4.63 -44.20 15.10
C SER A 124 -6.07 -43.73 15.37
N ASN A 125 -6.35 -43.04 16.48
CA ASN A 125 -7.68 -42.48 16.73
C ASN A 125 -7.80 -41.28 17.71
N ALA A 126 -6.73 -40.50 18.01
CA ALA A 126 -6.84 -39.42 19.02
C ALA A 126 -6.00 -38.12 18.88
N SER A 127 -5.40 -37.75 17.73
CA SER A 127 -4.57 -36.53 17.63
C SER A 127 -5.07 -35.49 16.61
N SER A 128 -6.18 -34.81 16.94
CA SER A 128 -6.46 -33.49 16.36
C SER A 128 -5.28 -32.55 16.65
N ARG A 129 -4.57 -32.05 15.63
CA ARG A 129 -3.42 -31.14 15.77
C ARG A 129 -3.80 -29.92 16.63
N ARG A 130 -3.07 -29.71 17.73
CA ARG A 130 -3.35 -28.74 18.81
C ARG A 130 -2.71 -27.38 18.54
N GLY A 131 -3.15 -26.33 19.26
CA GLY A 131 -2.56 -24.98 19.22
C GLY A 131 -1.07 -24.95 19.55
N LEU A 132 -0.36 -23.93 19.06
CA LEU A 132 1.09 -23.76 19.17
C LEU A 132 1.43 -22.45 19.89
N ARG A 133 1.72 -22.57 21.20
CA ARG A 133 2.31 -21.46 21.97
C ARG A 133 3.66 -21.09 21.39
N GLY A 134 3.90 -19.79 21.16
CA GLY A 134 5.11 -19.33 20.50
C GLY A 134 5.40 -17.86 20.80
N VAL A 135 6.59 -17.62 21.35
CA VAL A 135 7.21 -16.31 21.52
C VAL A 135 8.52 -16.33 20.74
N TYR A 136 8.83 -15.23 20.06
CA TYR A 136 9.96 -15.11 19.15
C TYR A 136 10.73 -13.83 19.44
N PHE A 137 12.05 -13.90 19.28
CA PHE A 137 12.94 -12.74 19.32
C PHE A 137 13.78 -12.73 18.05
N SER A 138 13.85 -11.60 17.34
CA SER A 138 14.48 -11.51 16.02
C SER A 138 15.97 -11.84 16.03
N GLY A 139 16.67 -11.54 17.12
CA GLY A 139 18.07 -11.92 17.32
C GLY A 139 18.30 -13.34 17.85
N PHE A 140 17.25 -14.15 18.03
CA PHE A 140 17.37 -15.48 18.63
C PHE A 140 17.19 -16.58 17.57
N TYR A 141 18.30 -16.96 16.97
CA TYR A 141 18.38 -17.93 15.90
C TYR A 141 19.48 -18.94 16.18
N ASP A 142 19.43 -20.08 15.50
CA ASP A 142 20.49 -21.07 15.54
C ASP A 142 20.87 -21.57 14.15
N GLN A 143 21.99 -22.29 14.06
CA GLN A 143 22.48 -22.87 12.82
C GLN A 143 22.73 -24.36 13.00
N ARG A 144 22.36 -25.17 12.00
CA ARG A 144 22.69 -26.60 11.98
C ARG A 144 23.55 -26.93 10.77
N PRO A 145 24.57 -27.80 10.92
CA PRO A 145 25.36 -28.27 9.78
C PRO A 145 24.49 -29.12 8.85
N LEU A 146 24.71 -28.99 7.55
CA LEU A 146 24.09 -29.83 6.54
C LEU A 146 25.06 -30.89 6.04
N MET A 147 24.57 -32.13 6.02
CA MET A 147 25.31 -33.29 5.51
C MET A 147 24.89 -33.54 4.06
N HIS A 148 25.76 -33.17 3.12
CA HIS A 148 25.53 -33.43 1.70
C HIS A 148 26.08 -34.82 1.33
N PRO A 149 25.26 -35.73 0.76
CA PRO A 149 25.71 -37.07 0.39
C PRO A 149 26.64 -37.10 -0.84
N ARG A 150 26.87 -35.96 -1.51
CA ARG A 150 27.73 -35.84 -2.70
C ARG A 150 28.88 -34.86 -2.46
N SER A 151 29.98 -35.05 -3.18
CA SER A 151 31.22 -34.27 -3.14
C SER A 151 31.16 -32.91 -3.87
N PHE A 152 30.06 -32.57 -4.55
CA PHE A 152 29.84 -31.23 -5.09
C PHE A 152 29.40 -30.29 -3.96
N SER A 153 30.34 -29.61 -3.30
CA SER A 153 30.09 -28.73 -2.15
C SER A 153 30.32 -27.24 -2.42
N VAL A 154 31.03 -26.89 -3.50
CA VAL A 154 31.33 -25.49 -3.86
C VAL A 154 30.04 -24.76 -4.22
N GLY A 155 29.83 -23.57 -3.64
CA GLY A 155 28.62 -22.76 -3.84
C GLY A 155 27.36 -23.23 -3.10
N ILE A 156 27.36 -24.40 -2.46
CA ILE A 156 26.21 -24.91 -1.68
C ILE A 156 26.30 -24.46 -0.21
N ALA A 157 25.16 -24.21 0.42
CA ALA A 157 25.12 -23.93 1.85
C ALA A 157 25.55 -25.16 2.67
N THR A 158 26.53 -24.98 3.55
CA THR A 158 27.03 -26.03 4.47
C THR A 158 26.30 -26.01 5.81
N LYS A 159 25.50 -24.97 6.06
CA LYS A 159 24.70 -24.78 7.26
C LYS A 159 23.30 -24.29 6.87
N GLU A 160 22.35 -24.48 7.77
CA GLU A 160 21.02 -23.89 7.70
C GLU A 160 20.77 -23.11 8.99
N GLY A 161 20.56 -21.80 8.85
CA GLY A 161 20.15 -20.89 9.90
C GLY A 161 18.62 -20.81 10.00
N TYR A 162 18.11 -20.86 11.22
CA TYR A 162 16.68 -20.85 11.53
C TYR A 162 16.41 -20.14 12.86
N ARG A 163 15.27 -19.48 12.96
CA ARG A 163 14.82 -18.82 14.19
C ARG A 163 14.22 -19.83 15.17
N LEU A 164 14.44 -19.62 16.46
CA LEU A 164 13.92 -20.46 17.54
C LEU A 164 12.80 -19.76 18.33
N ARG A 165 11.96 -20.54 19.03
CA ARG A 165 11.08 -19.95 20.04
C ARG A 165 11.87 -19.65 21.30
N THR A 166 11.45 -18.59 21.98
CA THR A 166 12.02 -18.16 23.25
C THR A 166 11.21 -18.75 24.42
N PRO A 167 11.69 -18.65 25.67
CA PRO A 167 10.88 -18.94 26.84
C PRO A 167 9.56 -18.14 26.81
N ASP A 168 8.45 -18.80 27.14
CA ASP A 168 7.12 -18.19 27.23
C ASP A 168 6.91 -17.59 28.63
N ALA A 169 6.89 -16.26 28.69
CA ALA A 169 6.61 -15.48 29.89
C ALA A 169 5.13 -15.02 30.01
N PHE A 170 4.26 -15.35 29.07
CA PHE A 170 2.83 -14.96 29.08
C PHE A 170 1.94 -16.02 29.74
N CYS A 171 2.52 -17.11 30.22
CA CYS A 171 1.78 -18.22 30.81
C CYS A 171 1.23 -17.88 32.21
N VAL A 172 -0.09 -17.96 32.37
CA VAL A 172 -0.79 -17.83 33.65
C VAL A 172 -1.87 -18.88 33.76
N ASP A 173 -1.72 -19.82 34.69
CA ASP A 173 -2.77 -20.79 35.03
C ASP A 173 -3.55 -20.33 36.26
N ALA A 174 -4.87 -20.42 36.18
CA ALA A 174 -5.77 -20.15 37.30
C ALA A 174 -6.43 -21.43 37.81
N PHE A 175 -6.63 -21.50 39.12
CA PHE A 175 -7.30 -22.60 39.79
C PHE A 175 -8.37 -22.08 40.75
N LEU A 176 -9.51 -22.75 40.78
CA LEU A 176 -10.59 -22.53 41.75
C LEU A 176 -10.73 -23.77 42.63
N SER A 177 -10.40 -23.68 43.92
CA SER A 177 -10.48 -24.81 44.86
C SER A 177 -9.80 -26.09 44.32
N GLY A 178 -8.67 -25.92 43.63
CA GLY A 178 -7.90 -27.00 42.99
C GLY A 178 -8.29 -27.34 41.54
N GLU A 179 -9.45 -26.90 41.05
CA GLU A 179 -9.89 -27.13 39.67
C GLU A 179 -9.20 -26.16 38.70
N HIS A 180 -8.55 -26.68 37.66
CA HIS A 180 -7.85 -25.86 36.66
C HIS A 180 -8.81 -25.22 35.67
N ILE A 181 -8.66 -23.92 35.47
CA ILE A 181 -9.52 -23.13 34.60
C ILE A 181 -8.87 -23.04 33.23
N SER A 182 -9.41 -23.79 32.27
CA SER A 182 -8.97 -23.77 30.88
C SER A 182 -10.15 -23.62 29.94
N ALA A 183 -10.08 -22.63 29.05
CA ALA A 183 -11.15 -22.40 28.08
C ALA A 183 -11.31 -23.59 27.13
N LEU A 184 -10.21 -24.29 26.81
CA LEU A 184 -10.19 -25.42 25.86
C LEU A 184 -10.69 -26.75 26.45
N ARG A 185 -10.57 -26.98 27.77
CA ARG A 185 -10.86 -28.28 28.39
C ARG A 185 -12.05 -28.32 29.33
N GLY A 186 -12.58 -27.18 29.77
CA GLY A 186 -13.75 -27.14 30.65
C GLY A 186 -14.97 -26.50 30.02
N PRO A 187 -16.08 -26.40 30.76
CA PRO A 187 -17.36 -25.88 30.26
C PRO A 187 -17.31 -24.35 30.11
N THR A 188 -16.72 -23.90 29.00
CA THR A 188 -16.72 -22.50 28.59
C THR A 188 -18.11 -22.12 28.08
N ARG A 189 -18.76 -21.18 28.78
CA ARG A 189 -20.09 -20.67 28.44
C ARG A 189 -20.06 -19.62 27.33
N SER A 190 -19.02 -18.80 27.33
CA SER A 190 -18.80 -17.78 26.31
C SER A 190 -17.31 -17.48 26.20
N HIS A 191 -16.84 -17.18 25.00
CA HIS A 191 -15.48 -16.75 24.73
C HIS A 191 -15.50 -15.57 23.75
N THR A 192 -14.56 -14.66 23.88
CA THR A 192 -14.35 -13.57 22.94
C THR A 192 -12.86 -13.24 22.92
N ARG A 193 -12.28 -13.09 21.75
CA ARG A 193 -10.93 -12.59 21.53
C ARG A 193 -10.98 -11.47 20.50
N ARG A 194 -10.30 -10.36 20.77
CA ARG A 194 -10.34 -9.12 19.98
C ARG A 194 -8.94 -8.57 19.82
N LEU A 195 -8.52 -8.32 18.59
CA LEU A 195 -7.30 -7.59 18.28
C LEU A 195 -7.70 -6.17 17.89
N ASP A 196 -7.31 -5.17 18.68
CA ASP A 196 -7.48 -3.76 18.30
C ASP A 196 -6.44 -3.41 17.24
N LEU A 197 -6.89 -3.12 16.03
CA LEU A 197 -5.99 -2.84 14.91
C LEU A 197 -5.31 -1.47 15.01
N ARG A 198 -5.80 -0.56 15.86
CA ARG A 198 -5.16 0.76 16.07
C ARG A 198 -3.86 0.61 16.85
N THR A 199 -3.84 -0.32 17.80
CA THR A 199 -2.74 -0.45 18.77
C THR A 199 -1.97 -1.74 18.57
N GLY A 200 -2.61 -2.82 18.12
CA GLY A 200 -2.03 -4.16 18.26
C GLY A 200 -2.14 -4.67 19.70
N GLU A 201 -3.16 -4.23 20.44
CA GLU A 201 -3.53 -4.76 21.76
C GLU A 201 -4.48 -5.94 21.59
N LEU A 202 -4.15 -7.08 22.21
CA LEU A 202 -5.00 -8.27 22.23
C LEU A 202 -5.81 -8.29 23.52
N TYR A 203 -7.14 -8.33 23.40
CA TYR A 203 -8.09 -8.57 24.48
C TYR A 203 -8.68 -9.96 24.35
N ARG A 204 -8.81 -10.67 25.47
CA ARG A 204 -9.56 -11.93 25.52
C ARG A 204 -10.41 -11.98 26.78
N ARG A 205 -11.62 -12.52 26.64
CA ARG A 205 -12.54 -12.75 27.75
C ARG A 205 -13.19 -14.11 27.58
N PHE A 206 -13.27 -14.88 28.65
CA PHE A 206 -14.12 -16.06 28.67
C PHE A 206 -14.81 -16.26 30.01
N VAL A 207 -15.97 -16.90 29.95
CA VAL A 207 -16.78 -17.27 31.11
C VAL A 207 -16.76 -18.78 31.21
N TRP A 208 -16.30 -19.27 32.34
CA TRP A 208 -16.10 -20.69 32.61
C TRP A 208 -16.92 -21.09 33.84
N PHE A 209 -17.52 -22.28 33.82
CA PHE A 209 -18.38 -22.74 34.90
C PHE A 209 -17.79 -23.94 35.63
N SER A 210 -17.54 -23.83 36.93
CA SER A 210 -17.14 -25.01 37.69
C SER A 210 -18.37 -25.91 37.92
N ASN A 211 -18.34 -27.11 37.36
CA ASN A 211 -19.37 -28.12 37.65
C ASN A 211 -19.26 -28.67 39.09
N GLN A 212 -18.06 -28.63 39.68
CA GLN A 212 -17.81 -29.13 41.04
C GLN A 212 -18.21 -28.11 42.12
N GLN A 213 -17.89 -26.83 41.88
CA GLN A 213 -18.13 -25.75 42.84
C GLN A 213 -19.43 -24.99 42.55
N HIS A 214 -20.10 -25.26 41.42
CA HIS A 214 -21.30 -24.55 40.94
C HIS A 214 -21.13 -23.03 40.88
N ARG A 215 -19.96 -22.57 40.42
CA ARG A 215 -19.58 -21.16 40.36
C ARG A 215 -19.22 -20.75 38.95
N GLU A 216 -19.48 -19.48 38.64
CA GLU A 216 -19.13 -18.88 37.35
C GLU A 216 -17.89 -18.00 37.52
N ILE A 217 -16.89 -18.25 36.67
CA ILE A 217 -15.61 -17.56 36.67
C ILE A 217 -15.54 -16.75 35.38
N THR A 218 -15.17 -15.48 35.48
CA THR A 218 -14.82 -14.66 34.32
C THR A 218 -13.33 -14.35 34.37
N ILE A 219 -12.62 -14.69 33.29
CA ILE A 219 -11.24 -14.27 33.05
C ILE A 219 -11.23 -13.26 31.91
N GLU A 220 -10.55 -12.14 32.14
CA GLU A 220 -10.29 -11.10 31.15
C GLU A 220 -8.77 -10.88 31.07
N THR A 221 -8.20 -10.92 29.87
CA THR A 221 -6.79 -10.66 29.62
C THR A 221 -6.62 -9.57 28.57
N ARG A 222 -5.59 -8.76 28.75
CA ARG A 222 -5.13 -7.75 27.79
C ARG A 222 -3.63 -7.83 27.68
N ARG A 223 -3.07 -7.84 26.47
CA ARG A 223 -1.61 -7.83 26.29
C ARG A 223 -1.20 -7.13 25.01
N PHE A 224 0.00 -6.56 25.01
CA PHE A 224 0.62 -5.94 23.84
C PHE A 224 2.15 -6.06 23.93
N VAL A 225 2.80 -5.93 22.77
CA VAL A 225 4.26 -5.82 22.64
C VAL A 225 4.56 -4.35 22.36
N SER A 226 5.37 -3.69 23.19
CA SER A 226 5.52 -2.24 23.14
C SER A 226 6.24 -1.78 21.88
N ALA A 227 5.64 -0.83 21.17
CA ALA A 227 6.26 -0.17 20.02
C ALA A 227 7.23 0.96 20.45
N ALA A 228 7.05 1.50 21.66
CA ALA A 228 7.90 2.55 22.22
C ALA A 228 9.16 1.99 22.88
N ARG A 229 9.03 0.86 23.57
CA ARG A 229 10.13 0.16 24.26
C ARG A 229 10.28 -1.23 23.67
N LYS A 230 11.14 -1.40 22.66
CA LYS A 230 11.15 -2.61 21.81
C LYS A 230 11.38 -3.93 22.57
N ASN A 231 12.10 -3.89 23.70
CA ASN A 231 12.37 -5.07 24.53
C ASN A 231 11.23 -5.41 25.49
N ILE A 232 10.21 -4.56 25.62
CA ILE A 232 9.19 -4.66 26.67
C ILE A 232 7.84 -5.13 26.10
N SER A 233 7.24 -6.09 26.78
CA SER A 233 5.84 -6.50 26.62
C SER A 233 5.10 -6.38 27.94
N ALA A 234 3.77 -6.23 27.88
CA ALA A 234 2.95 -6.13 29.08
C ALA A 234 1.67 -6.96 28.95
N MET A 235 1.24 -7.53 30.08
CA MET A 235 0.00 -8.28 30.21
C MET A 235 -0.75 -7.85 31.47
N HIS A 236 -2.05 -7.65 31.33
CA HIS A 236 -3.00 -7.45 32.41
C HIS A 236 -3.99 -8.61 32.41
N TYR A 237 -4.11 -9.28 33.55
CA TYR A 237 -4.95 -10.45 33.76
C TYR A 237 -5.90 -10.18 34.93
N LYS A 238 -7.18 -10.44 34.71
CA LYS A 238 -8.23 -10.19 35.69
C LYS A 238 -9.10 -11.42 35.86
N MET A 239 -9.32 -11.82 37.11
CA MET A 239 -10.19 -12.93 37.48
C MET A 239 -11.28 -12.46 38.44
N SER A 240 -12.52 -12.88 38.18
CA SER A 240 -13.65 -12.67 39.09
C SER A 240 -14.48 -13.95 39.18
N VAL A 241 -15.04 -14.19 40.37
CA VAL A 241 -15.86 -15.38 40.66
C VAL A 241 -17.21 -14.91 41.18
N ARG A 242 -18.29 -15.32 40.53
CA ARG A 242 -19.67 -15.05 40.98
C ARG A 242 -20.13 -16.11 41.95
N ASN A 243 -20.99 -15.70 42.88
CA ASN A 243 -21.47 -16.53 43.98
C ASN A 243 -20.30 -17.07 44.82
N ALA A 244 -19.28 -16.24 45.03
CA ALA A 244 -18.11 -16.58 45.80
C ALA A 244 -18.34 -16.39 47.31
N ARG A 245 -18.07 -17.41 48.14
CA ARG A 245 -17.94 -17.28 49.60
C ARG A 245 -16.66 -17.99 50.03
N ASN A 246 -15.69 -17.24 50.56
CA ASN A 246 -14.39 -17.75 51.04
C ASN A 246 -13.79 -18.84 50.14
N THR A 247 -13.72 -18.57 48.83
CA THR A 247 -13.35 -19.57 47.84
C THR A 247 -11.88 -19.47 47.53
N ASP A 248 -11.16 -20.58 47.68
CA ASP A 248 -9.73 -20.64 47.40
C ASP A 248 -9.47 -20.43 45.90
N VAL A 249 -8.58 -19.50 45.60
CA VAL A 249 -8.12 -19.20 44.26
C VAL A 249 -6.60 -19.15 44.25
N ARG A 250 -6.03 -19.79 43.23
CA ARG A 250 -4.59 -19.82 43.02
C ARG A 250 -4.27 -19.42 41.59
N LEU A 251 -3.38 -18.45 41.42
CA LEU A 251 -2.79 -18.09 40.14
C LEU A 251 -1.34 -18.56 40.10
N ILE A 252 -0.91 -19.15 38.99
CA ILE A 252 0.48 -19.56 38.76
C ILE A 252 0.98 -18.89 37.49
N SER A 253 1.84 -17.89 37.66
CA SER A 253 2.58 -17.25 36.58
C SER A 253 3.83 -18.07 36.27
N ARG A 254 4.14 -18.29 34.99
CA ARG A 254 5.34 -19.01 34.56
C ARG A 254 6.13 -18.22 33.54
N THR A 255 7.45 -18.41 33.60
CA THR A 255 8.38 -18.08 32.54
C THR A 255 9.17 -19.34 32.25
N TYR A 256 8.86 -20.04 31.17
CA TYR A 256 9.41 -21.37 30.92
C TYR A 256 9.68 -21.66 29.45
N LEU A 257 10.66 -22.50 29.20
CA LEU A 257 10.94 -23.06 27.89
C LEU A 257 10.25 -24.42 27.75
N SER A 258 9.54 -24.63 26.64
CA SER A 258 8.97 -25.94 26.34
C SER A 258 10.08 -26.98 26.15
N ALA A 259 10.00 -28.14 26.80
CA ALA A 259 10.98 -29.22 26.63
C ALA A 259 11.04 -29.82 25.20
N ALA A 260 10.27 -29.30 24.25
CA ALA A 260 10.37 -29.62 22.83
C ALA A 260 11.41 -28.75 22.08
N GLU A 261 11.95 -27.71 22.71
CA GLU A 261 13.04 -26.89 22.15
C GLU A 261 14.40 -27.45 22.55
N TYR A 262 14.86 -28.45 21.80
CA TYR A 262 16.12 -29.14 22.08
C TYR A 262 17.35 -28.29 21.79
N ASP A 263 17.26 -27.32 20.88
CA ASP A 263 18.39 -26.48 20.44
C ASP A 263 18.67 -25.28 21.35
N VAL A 264 17.95 -25.20 22.48
CA VAL A 264 18.10 -24.13 23.47
C VAL A 264 18.50 -24.75 24.81
N GLU A 265 19.51 -24.16 25.45
CA GLU A 265 19.98 -24.52 26.79
C GLU A 265 19.57 -23.45 27.79
N THR A 266 19.02 -23.88 28.94
CA THR A 266 18.74 -22.97 30.07
C THR A 266 20.01 -22.81 30.87
N MET A 267 20.57 -21.60 30.85
CA MET A 267 21.83 -21.27 31.50
C MET A 267 21.64 -20.87 32.97
N PHE A 268 20.60 -20.09 33.24
CA PHE A 268 20.38 -19.49 34.55
C PHE A 268 18.89 -19.19 34.77
N THR A 269 18.41 -19.45 35.98
CA THR A 269 17.08 -19.06 36.44
C THR A 269 17.19 -18.42 37.80
N GLN A 270 16.48 -17.33 38.02
CA GLN A 270 16.43 -16.67 39.33
C GLN A 270 15.02 -16.15 39.61
N SER A 271 14.63 -16.18 40.88
CA SER A 271 13.43 -15.50 41.35
C SER A 271 13.71 -14.60 42.56
N ASN A 272 13.00 -13.46 42.65
CA ASN A 272 13.07 -12.55 43.79
C ASN A 272 11.64 -12.24 44.29
N ILE A 273 11.39 -12.54 45.57
CA ILE A 273 10.07 -12.43 46.20
C ILE A 273 9.68 -10.97 46.44
N GLN A 274 10.61 -10.05 46.70
CA GLN A 274 10.29 -8.66 47.09
C GLN A 274 9.54 -7.91 45.99
N ASP A 275 9.97 -8.09 44.74
CA ASP A 275 9.37 -7.46 43.56
C ASP A 275 8.65 -8.49 42.65
N ALA A 276 8.45 -9.72 43.15
CA ALA A 276 7.95 -10.87 42.39
C ALA A 276 8.63 -11.06 41.02
N MET A 277 9.94 -10.81 40.97
CA MET A 277 10.71 -10.82 39.73
C MET A 277 11.15 -12.23 39.39
N SER A 278 11.13 -12.58 38.10
CA SER A 278 11.74 -13.79 37.59
C SER A 278 12.67 -13.51 36.42
N VAL A 279 13.75 -14.27 36.34
CA VAL A 279 14.78 -14.16 35.30
C VAL A 279 15.03 -15.55 34.74
N VAL A 280 15.02 -15.69 33.42
CA VAL A 280 15.40 -16.89 32.70
C VAL A 280 16.38 -16.50 31.59
N LEU A 281 17.61 -16.97 31.71
CA LEU A 281 18.64 -16.82 30.69
C LEU A 281 18.78 -18.12 29.92
N VAL A 282 18.66 -18.01 28.61
CA VAL A 282 18.87 -19.13 27.70
C VAL A 282 19.98 -18.84 26.70
N ARG A 283 20.52 -19.90 26.12
CA ARG A 283 21.53 -19.83 25.06
C ARG A 283 21.18 -20.81 23.94
N THR A 284 21.38 -20.43 22.69
CA THR A 284 21.28 -21.37 21.55
C THR A 284 22.50 -22.30 21.51
N ARG A 285 22.31 -23.57 21.16
CA ARG A 285 23.38 -24.58 21.27
C ARG A 285 24.52 -24.37 20.30
N ASN A 286 24.24 -24.06 19.04
CA ASN A 286 25.28 -24.06 18.00
C ASN A 286 25.85 -22.65 17.77
N SER A 287 24.98 -21.65 17.70
CA SER A 287 25.32 -20.24 17.47
C SER A 287 25.60 -19.45 18.75
N CYS A 288 25.38 -20.07 19.93
CA CYS A 288 25.78 -19.52 21.21
C CYS A 288 25.16 -18.16 21.58
N ARG A 289 24.02 -17.82 21.01
CA ARG A 289 23.31 -16.56 21.23
C ARG A 289 22.60 -16.58 22.57
N HIS A 290 22.80 -15.55 23.39
CA HIS A 290 22.19 -15.41 24.70
C HIS A 290 20.90 -14.59 24.64
N LEU A 291 19.91 -14.97 25.45
CA LEU A 291 18.67 -14.24 25.60
C LEU A 291 18.23 -14.29 27.07
N ALA A 292 18.10 -13.12 27.68
CA ALA A 292 17.55 -12.94 29.00
C ALA A 292 16.07 -12.53 28.91
N ILE A 293 15.21 -13.34 29.53
CA ILE A 293 13.80 -13.03 29.74
C ILE A 293 13.60 -12.67 31.20
N VAL A 294 13.23 -11.42 31.46
CA VAL A 294 12.94 -10.92 32.80
C VAL A 294 11.45 -10.62 32.89
N SER A 295 10.81 -10.99 33.98
CA SER A 295 9.45 -10.53 34.26
C SER A 295 9.30 -9.99 35.67
N VAL A 296 8.57 -8.89 35.79
CA VAL A 296 8.21 -8.26 37.05
C VAL A 296 6.69 -8.21 37.11
N GLU A 297 6.13 -8.69 38.21
CA GLU A 297 4.68 -8.87 38.33
C GLU A 297 4.13 -8.29 39.63
N ARG A 298 2.88 -7.85 39.56
CA ARG A 298 2.14 -7.33 40.70
C ARG A 298 0.74 -7.92 40.68
N CYS A 299 0.38 -8.60 41.78
CA CYS A 299 -0.94 -9.19 41.96
C CYS A 299 -1.66 -8.49 43.11
N THR A 300 -2.89 -8.03 42.87
CA THR A 300 -3.70 -7.31 43.85
C THR A 300 -5.12 -7.88 43.90
N SER A 301 -5.76 -7.74 45.05
CA SER A 301 -7.18 -8.05 45.24
C SER A 301 -7.94 -6.78 45.59
N ARG A 302 -9.11 -6.58 44.99
CA ARG A 302 -9.97 -5.41 45.22
C ARG A 302 -11.42 -5.84 45.39
N SER A 303 -12.10 -5.32 46.41
CA SER A 303 -13.55 -5.46 46.56
C SER A 303 -14.27 -4.33 45.81
N ASN A 304 -15.22 -4.67 44.94
CA ASN A 304 -16.16 -3.68 44.45
C ASN A 304 -17.15 -3.34 45.58
N PRO A 305 -17.40 -2.04 45.89
CA PRO A 305 -18.45 -1.70 46.82
C PRO A 305 -19.78 -2.16 46.23
N THR A 306 -20.45 -3.07 46.94
CA THR A 306 -21.80 -3.52 46.60
C THR A 306 -22.70 -2.29 46.62
N ARG A 307 -23.33 -1.96 45.49
CA ARG A 307 -24.39 -0.94 45.45
C ARG A 307 -25.54 -1.46 46.30
N MET A 308 -25.60 -1.10 47.58
CA MET A 308 -26.80 -1.32 48.38
C MET A 308 -27.94 -0.58 47.68
N GLN A 309 -28.88 -1.34 47.11
CA GLN A 309 -30.21 -0.82 46.83
C GLN A 309 -30.87 -0.55 48.19
N SER A 310 -30.72 0.67 48.70
CA SER A 310 -31.69 1.18 49.67
C SER A 310 -32.95 1.55 48.89
N PHE A 311 -34.05 0.86 49.19
CA PHE A 311 -35.38 1.30 48.80
C PHE A 311 -35.61 2.73 49.36
N PRO A 312 -36.05 3.71 48.54
CA PRO A 312 -36.45 4.99 49.09
C PRO A 312 -37.82 4.82 49.79
N PRO A 313 -38.03 5.41 50.98
CA PRO A 313 -39.38 5.68 51.44
C PRO A 313 -39.98 6.83 50.61
N MET A 314 -41.29 6.77 50.40
CA MET A 314 -42.06 7.72 49.59
C MET A 314 -41.95 9.17 50.08
N ASP A 315 -41.88 10.06 49.09
CA ASP A 315 -42.31 11.47 48.98
C ASP A 315 -42.31 12.40 50.20
N VAL A 316 -41.72 13.60 50.04
CA VAL A 316 -42.45 14.87 49.76
C VAL A 316 -41.42 16.00 49.42
N GLY A 317 -41.62 16.70 48.29
CA GLY A 317 -41.50 18.17 48.24
C GLY A 317 -40.22 18.88 47.72
N SER A 318 -40.39 19.49 46.54
CA SER A 318 -39.94 20.85 46.10
C SER A 318 -38.49 21.18 45.65
N SER A 319 -38.42 21.53 44.35
CA SER A 319 -37.87 22.74 43.70
C SER A 319 -36.35 23.02 43.52
N ALA A 320 -35.93 22.92 42.25
CA ALA A 320 -35.39 23.97 41.35
C ALA A 320 -33.92 24.49 41.41
N GLN A 321 -33.41 24.76 40.17
CA GLN A 321 -32.24 25.55 39.69
C GLN A 321 -30.86 24.85 39.71
N SER A 322 -30.04 24.72 38.64
CA SER A 322 -29.64 25.44 37.40
C SER A 322 -28.27 26.14 37.52
N GLY A 323 -27.33 25.85 36.60
CA GLY A 323 -26.09 26.62 36.34
C GLY A 323 -24.81 25.74 36.34
N THR A 324 -24.23 25.32 35.19
CA THR A 324 -23.28 26.00 34.28
C THR A 324 -21.81 26.09 34.74
N GLY A 325 -20.91 25.44 33.99
CA GLY A 325 -19.63 26.00 33.49
C GLY A 325 -18.34 25.81 34.31
N GLY A 326 -17.26 25.38 33.64
CA GLY A 326 -15.88 25.71 34.02
C GLY A 326 -14.81 24.61 33.85
N GLU A 327 -13.95 24.77 32.86
CA GLU A 327 -12.73 23.98 32.59
C GLU A 327 -11.51 24.39 33.45
N ALA A 328 -10.54 23.45 33.52
CA ALA A 328 -9.07 23.63 33.46
C ALA A 328 -8.18 23.66 34.73
N ALA A 329 -7.19 22.74 34.69
CA ALA A 329 -5.75 22.90 34.94
C ALA A 329 -5.08 22.53 36.30
N PHE A 330 -4.17 21.55 36.16
CA PHE A 330 -2.92 21.20 36.85
C PHE A 330 -2.21 22.25 37.76
N ALA A 331 -1.76 21.80 38.96
CA ALA A 331 -0.35 21.54 39.34
C ALA A 331 0.03 21.86 40.81
N THR A 332 0.78 20.90 41.40
CA THR A 332 1.86 21.01 42.44
C THR A 332 1.59 21.37 43.91
N SER A 333 2.02 20.44 44.78
CA SER A 333 2.27 20.54 46.24
C SER A 333 3.66 21.19 46.54
N PRO A 334 4.08 21.55 47.79
CA PRO A 334 4.07 20.70 49.01
C PRO A 334 3.82 21.34 50.41
N SER A 335 3.38 20.46 51.33
CA SER A 335 3.55 20.34 52.81
C SER A 335 3.58 21.56 53.76
N ALA A 336 2.70 21.56 54.79
CA ALA A 336 3.05 21.31 56.21
C ALA A 336 1.86 21.52 57.21
N ALA A 337 1.70 20.55 58.11
CA ALA A 337 1.08 20.44 59.45
C ALA A 337 0.10 21.49 60.06
N GLY A 338 -0.98 20.98 60.69
CA GLY A 338 -1.69 21.60 61.83
C GLY A 338 -3.20 21.28 61.93
N PRO A 339 -3.76 20.79 63.06
CA PRO A 339 -5.10 20.17 63.11
C PRO A 339 -6.21 21.07 63.69
N SER A 340 -7.48 20.90 63.26
CA SER A 340 -8.68 20.82 64.13
C SER A 340 -10.00 20.73 63.33
N GLY A 341 -10.98 20.05 63.92
CA GLY A 341 -12.21 19.51 63.31
C GLY A 341 -13.23 20.49 62.72
N ASN A 342 -14.00 20.03 61.73
CA ASN A 342 -15.38 19.53 61.94
C ASN A 342 -16.05 19.10 60.62
N GLY A 343 -16.66 17.90 60.65
CA GLY A 343 -17.84 17.44 59.90
C GLY A 343 -18.02 17.77 58.41
N SER A 344 -17.67 16.80 57.55
CA SER A 344 -18.11 16.74 56.14
C SER A 344 -18.65 15.32 55.81
N PRO A 345 -19.65 15.19 54.93
CA PRO A 345 -20.38 13.94 54.72
C PRO A 345 -19.49 12.86 54.09
N SER A 346 -19.64 11.63 54.56
CA SER A 346 -18.86 10.46 54.13
C SER A 346 -19.01 10.20 52.62
N SER A 347 -17.98 10.56 51.86
CA SER A 347 -17.72 10.00 50.54
C SER A 347 -17.56 8.48 50.64
N PRO A 348 -18.05 7.69 49.66
CA PRO A 348 -17.91 6.23 49.70
C PRO A 348 -16.42 5.88 49.78
N SER A 349 -16.05 5.16 50.84
CA SER A 349 -14.68 4.69 51.06
C SER A 349 -14.24 3.83 49.88
N VAL A 350 -13.35 4.35 49.04
CA VAL A 350 -12.62 3.54 48.06
C VAL A 350 -11.72 2.61 48.88
N VAL A 351 -12.08 1.33 48.95
CA VAL A 351 -11.23 0.31 49.58
C VAL A 351 -9.95 0.21 48.76
N SER A 352 -8.80 0.49 49.39
CA SER A 352 -7.48 0.36 48.78
C SER A 352 -7.22 -1.09 48.37
N PRO A 353 -6.69 -1.36 47.16
CA PRO A 353 -6.37 -2.71 46.72
C PRO A 353 -5.31 -3.35 47.64
N THR A 354 -5.48 -4.63 47.98
CA THR A 354 -4.54 -5.40 48.81
C THR A 354 -3.59 -6.20 47.91
N THR A 355 -2.28 -5.94 48.00
CA THR A 355 -1.25 -6.70 47.26
C THR A 355 -1.13 -8.12 47.82
N LEU A 356 -1.15 -9.12 46.94
CA LEU A 356 -0.98 -10.52 47.31
C LEU A 356 0.51 -10.89 47.34
N THR A 357 0.92 -11.62 48.38
CA THR A 357 2.32 -12.05 48.53
C THR A 357 2.67 -13.13 47.50
N PRO A 358 3.74 -12.96 46.71
CA PRO A 358 4.21 -13.98 45.78
C PRO A 358 4.91 -15.13 46.51
N ASN A 359 4.78 -16.35 45.98
CA ASN A 359 5.60 -17.50 46.35
C ASN A 359 6.24 -18.09 45.10
N SER A 360 7.53 -17.80 44.91
CA SER A 360 8.29 -18.15 43.71
C SER A 360 9.17 -19.38 43.92
N ARG A 361 9.35 -20.16 42.85
CA ARG A 361 10.27 -21.30 42.80
C ARG A 361 10.92 -21.43 41.43
N GLU A 362 12.13 -21.96 41.43
CA GLU A 362 12.87 -22.33 40.24
C GLU A 362 12.56 -23.78 39.85
N THR A 363 12.55 -24.04 38.54
CA THR A 363 12.29 -25.35 37.94
C THR A 363 13.36 -25.62 36.88
N GLU A 364 13.51 -26.88 36.47
CA GLU A 364 14.44 -27.28 35.39
C GLU A 364 14.20 -26.51 34.08
N TRP A 365 12.97 -26.06 33.83
CA TRP A 365 12.55 -25.47 32.57
C TRP A 365 12.28 -23.96 32.65
N GLY A 366 12.57 -23.33 33.79
CA GLY A 366 12.28 -21.90 34.03
C GLY A 366 11.82 -21.60 35.45
N THR A 367 10.94 -20.62 35.61
CA THR A 367 10.46 -20.12 36.91
C THR A 367 8.94 -20.17 37.03
N GLU A 368 8.46 -20.36 38.26
CA GLU A 368 7.03 -20.29 38.59
C GLU A 368 6.81 -19.40 39.81
N THR A 369 5.87 -18.47 39.72
CA THR A 369 5.40 -17.67 40.86
C THR A 369 3.93 -17.92 41.11
N SER A 370 3.59 -18.26 42.35
CA SER A 370 2.24 -18.57 42.78
C SER A 370 1.66 -17.50 43.70
N TYR A 371 0.39 -17.17 43.49
CA TYR A 371 -0.40 -16.30 44.34
C TYR A 371 -1.61 -17.08 44.82
N ALA A 372 -1.80 -17.13 46.14
CA ALA A 372 -2.97 -17.75 46.75
C ALA A 372 -3.81 -16.69 47.46
N SER A 373 -5.14 -16.78 47.32
CA SER A 373 -6.08 -15.88 47.96
C SER A 373 -7.43 -16.54 48.15
N CYS A 374 -8.25 -16.01 49.06
CA CYS A 374 -9.64 -16.41 49.23
C CYS A 374 -10.55 -15.30 48.69
N ILE A 375 -11.34 -15.59 47.66
CA ILE A 375 -12.25 -14.64 47.02
C ILE A 375 -13.67 -14.80 47.57
N SER A 376 -14.33 -13.68 47.85
CA SER A 376 -15.77 -13.59 48.11
C SER A 376 -16.46 -12.77 47.00
N ASP A 377 -17.78 -12.84 46.93
CA ASP A 377 -18.54 -12.23 45.83
C ASP A 377 -18.25 -10.72 45.71
N GLY A 378 -17.99 -10.27 44.48
CA GLY A 378 -17.58 -8.88 44.20
C GLY A 378 -16.09 -8.59 44.40
N VAL A 379 -15.27 -9.56 44.83
CA VAL A 379 -13.80 -9.42 44.86
C VAL A 379 -13.20 -9.81 43.50
N ILE A 380 -12.28 -8.99 43.02
CA ILE A 380 -11.55 -9.16 41.77
C ILE A 380 -10.07 -9.34 42.10
N ILE A 381 -9.41 -10.30 41.46
CA ILE A 381 -7.95 -10.39 41.43
C ILE A 381 -7.44 -9.77 40.13
N GLU A 382 -6.54 -8.81 40.23
CA GLU A 382 -5.86 -8.14 39.13
C GLU A 382 -4.36 -8.43 39.18
N PHE A 383 -3.81 -8.87 38.06
CA PHE A 383 -2.42 -9.27 37.88
C PHE A 383 -1.83 -8.52 36.70
N VAL A 384 -0.78 -7.75 36.92
CA VAL A 384 -0.02 -7.05 35.87
C VAL A 384 1.37 -7.67 35.79
N LYS A 385 1.78 -8.08 34.59
CA LYS A 385 3.10 -8.63 34.31
C LYS A 385 3.78 -7.82 33.21
N VAL A 386 4.96 -7.29 33.52
CA VAL A 386 5.84 -6.60 32.57
C VAL A 386 7.00 -7.54 32.25
N ILE A 387 7.29 -7.72 30.96
CA ILE A 387 8.21 -8.73 30.46
C ILE A 387 9.25 -8.05 29.59
N GLY A 388 10.52 -8.19 29.97
CA GLY A 388 11.69 -7.76 29.22
C GLY A 388 12.32 -8.92 28.43
N HIS A 389 12.63 -8.68 27.16
CA HIS A 389 13.33 -9.60 26.26
C HIS A 389 14.63 -8.94 25.81
N PHE A 390 15.77 -9.45 26.25
CA PHE A 390 17.06 -8.84 26.02
C PHE A 390 18.02 -9.86 25.42
N GLY A 391 18.45 -9.62 24.20
CA GLY A 391 19.49 -10.38 23.54
C GLY A 391 20.54 -9.42 23.02
N ASP A 392 21.80 -9.76 23.23
CA ASP A 392 22.96 -9.02 22.73
C ASP A 392 24.03 -10.04 22.37
N GLU A 393 24.66 -9.84 21.22
CA GLU A 393 25.69 -10.73 20.70
C GLU A 393 27.08 -10.41 21.30
N ASP A 394 27.28 -9.17 21.72
CA ASP A 394 28.56 -8.63 22.16
C ASP A 394 28.64 -8.50 23.69
N ALA A 395 27.51 -8.43 24.39
CA ALA A 395 27.47 -8.31 25.84
C ALA A 395 27.86 -9.62 26.56
N THR A 396 28.55 -9.48 27.70
CA THR A 396 28.74 -10.61 28.62
C THR A 396 27.42 -11.02 29.27
N THR A 397 27.35 -12.26 29.74
CA THR A 397 26.17 -12.78 30.46
C THR A 397 25.78 -11.91 31.66
N GLU A 398 26.76 -11.41 32.41
CA GLU A 398 26.52 -10.57 33.59
C GLU A 398 25.95 -9.21 33.20
N GLU A 399 26.57 -8.53 32.21
CA GLU A 399 26.07 -7.24 31.70
C GLU A 399 24.66 -7.36 31.13
N LEU A 400 24.38 -8.42 30.36
CA LEU A 400 23.06 -8.67 29.79
C LEU A 400 22.00 -8.83 30.90
N LEU A 401 22.32 -9.60 31.94
CA LEU A 401 21.42 -9.83 33.08
C LEU A 401 21.17 -8.55 33.87
N ASP A 402 22.21 -7.76 34.12
CA ASP A 402 22.12 -6.50 34.86
C ASP A 402 21.24 -5.49 34.12
N VAL A 403 21.50 -5.29 32.82
CA VAL A 403 20.70 -4.39 31.97
C VAL A 403 19.25 -4.87 31.90
N ALA A 404 19.03 -6.16 31.62
CA ALA A 404 17.68 -6.73 31.50
C ALA A 404 16.89 -6.58 32.80
N THR A 405 17.52 -6.86 33.94
CA THR A 405 16.92 -6.76 35.27
C THR A 405 16.59 -5.33 35.64
N HIS A 406 17.56 -4.42 35.48
CA HIS A 406 17.42 -3.02 35.85
C HIS A 406 16.33 -2.34 35.02
N GLN A 407 16.41 -2.44 33.69
CA GLN A 407 15.44 -1.78 32.80
C GLN A 407 14.03 -2.34 32.96
N THR A 408 13.87 -3.66 33.11
CA THR A 408 12.54 -4.26 33.31
C THR A 408 11.93 -3.81 34.63
N ARG A 409 12.71 -3.77 35.72
CA ARG A 409 12.24 -3.32 37.04
C ARG A 409 11.85 -1.84 37.03
N GLU A 410 12.67 -0.98 36.44
CA GLU A 410 12.38 0.45 36.34
C GLU A 410 11.07 0.70 35.58
N VAL A 411 10.91 0.07 34.42
CA VAL A 411 9.76 0.24 33.54
C VAL A 411 8.49 -0.36 34.15
N ALA A 412 8.60 -1.41 34.96
CA ALA A 412 7.46 -2.01 35.65
C ALA A 412 6.75 -1.03 36.61
N ALA A 413 7.44 0.01 37.09
CA ALA A 413 6.84 1.06 37.93
C ALA A 413 5.75 1.88 37.21
N LEU A 414 5.77 1.95 35.88
CA LEU A 414 4.76 2.66 35.07
C LEU A 414 3.40 1.93 35.03
N GLY A 415 3.39 0.62 35.32
CA GLY A 415 2.20 -0.22 35.20
C GLY A 415 1.69 -0.38 33.77
N TYR A 416 0.61 -1.15 33.61
CA TYR A 416 0.08 -1.50 32.29
C TYR A 416 -0.40 -0.29 31.48
N GLU A 417 -1.22 0.59 32.09
CA GLU A 417 -1.82 1.73 31.40
C GLU A 417 -0.78 2.80 31.01
N GLY A 418 0.27 3.00 31.82
CA GLY A 418 1.37 3.90 31.49
C GLY A 418 2.15 3.41 30.26
N LEU A 419 2.48 2.12 30.21
CA LEU A 419 3.14 1.51 29.06
C LEU A 419 2.26 1.51 27.81
N LEU A 420 0.96 1.29 27.97
CA LEU A 420 0.01 1.33 26.87
C LEU A 420 -0.12 2.74 26.29
N ALA A 421 -0.04 3.79 27.12
CA ALA A 421 -0.05 5.18 26.67
C ALA A 421 1.20 5.51 25.81
N GLU A 422 2.40 5.13 26.25
CA GLU A 422 3.63 5.28 25.45
C GLU A 422 3.53 4.53 24.12
N HIS A 423 3.03 3.30 24.15
CA HIS A 423 2.84 2.49 22.94
C HIS A 423 1.82 3.11 21.97
N ARG A 424 0.67 3.59 22.47
CA ARG A 424 -0.37 4.25 21.67
C ARG A 424 0.16 5.49 20.96
N TYR A 425 1.05 6.26 21.61
CA TYR A 425 1.67 7.43 20.98
C TYR A 425 2.42 7.05 19.68
N VAL A 426 3.23 5.99 19.73
CA VAL A 426 3.97 5.51 18.55
C VAL A 426 3.03 4.92 17.50
N MET A 427 2.02 4.16 17.92
CA MET A 427 1.07 3.55 17.00
C MET A 427 0.19 4.58 16.28
N ASN A 428 -0.26 5.62 16.97
CA ASN A 428 -1.01 6.71 16.35
C ASN A 428 -0.17 7.43 15.28
N ALA A 429 1.09 7.76 15.60
CA ALA A 429 2.00 8.40 14.64
C ALA A 429 2.26 7.53 13.40
N PHE A 430 2.27 6.19 13.55
CA PHE A 430 2.34 5.27 12.43
C PHE A 430 1.06 5.32 11.56
N TRP A 431 -0.12 5.25 12.19
CA TRP A 431 -1.39 5.29 11.46
C TRP A 431 -1.67 6.61 10.75
N ASP A 432 -1.16 7.73 11.27
CA ASP A 432 -1.27 9.05 10.62
C ASP A 432 -0.68 9.07 9.20
N THR A 433 0.31 8.22 8.92
CA THR A 433 0.95 8.14 7.60
C THR A 433 0.70 6.84 6.85
N ALA A 434 0.25 5.79 7.53
CA ALA A 434 0.08 4.45 6.94
C ALA A 434 -1.38 4.07 6.66
N ASP A 435 -2.37 4.70 7.30
CA ASP A 435 -3.78 4.29 7.14
C ASP A 435 -4.24 4.40 5.68
N VAL A 436 -5.04 3.42 5.28
CA VAL A 436 -5.76 3.40 4.01
C VAL A 436 -7.23 3.27 4.34
N ARG A 437 -8.02 4.28 3.96
CA ARG A 437 -9.46 4.30 4.18
C ARG A 437 -10.18 3.83 2.94
N VAL A 438 -11.13 2.93 3.11
CA VAL A 438 -11.95 2.38 2.02
C VAL A 438 -13.39 2.29 2.53
N GLU A 439 -14.33 2.92 1.82
CA GLU A 439 -15.76 2.95 2.17
C GLU A 439 -16.59 2.15 1.14
N PRO A 440 -17.71 1.49 1.54
CA PRO A 440 -18.33 1.46 2.88
C PRO A 440 -18.08 0.17 3.70
N LYS A 441 -17.52 -0.88 3.07
CA LYS A 441 -17.45 -2.25 3.61
C LYS A 441 -16.45 -2.37 4.78
N ALA A 442 -16.97 -2.64 5.99
CA ALA A 442 -16.19 -2.68 7.23
C ALA A 442 -15.14 -3.80 7.27
N ASP A 443 -15.43 -4.94 6.64
CA ASP A 443 -14.55 -6.10 6.53
C ASP A 443 -13.34 -5.81 5.63
N VAL A 444 -13.54 -5.21 4.46
CA VAL A 444 -12.47 -4.76 3.56
C VAL A 444 -11.55 -3.76 4.27
N GLN A 445 -12.14 -2.76 4.94
CA GLN A 445 -11.40 -1.77 5.71
C GLN A 445 -10.56 -2.40 6.84
N GLY A 446 -11.15 -3.34 7.58
CA GLY A 446 -10.47 -4.06 8.66
C GLY A 446 -9.36 -4.97 8.15
N ALA A 447 -9.57 -5.70 7.07
CA ALA A 447 -8.57 -6.57 6.45
C ALA A 447 -7.35 -5.79 5.97
N PHE A 448 -7.56 -4.61 5.39
CA PHE A 448 -6.47 -3.73 4.96
C PHE A 448 -5.61 -3.26 6.13
N ARG A 449 -6.25 -2.79 7.21
CA ARG A 449 -5.57 -2.38 8.44
C ARG A 449 -4.87 -3.55 9.13
N PHE A 450 -5.46 -4.73 9.11
CA PHE A 450 -4.84 -5.95 9.59
C PHE A 450 -3.51 -6.24 8.85
N ASN A 451 -3.54 -6.21 7.52
CA ASN A 451 -2.34 -6.46 6.69
C ASN A 451 -1.23 -5.42 6.93
N ILE A 452 -1.59 -4.14 7.00
CA ILE A 452 -0.66 -3.04 7.31
C ILE A 452 -0.03 -3.24 8.70
N LEU A 453 -0.87 -3.49 9.70
CA LEU A 453 -0.46 -3.65 11.09
C LEU A 453 0.51 -4.82 11.25
N GLN A 454 0.16 -5.99 10.71
CA GLN A 454 0.98 -7.19 10.83
C GLN A 454 2.33 -7.06 10.11
N THR A 455 2.35 -6.36 8.97
CA THR A 455 3.61 -6.04 8.26
C THR A 455 4.49 -5.12 9.11
N TYR A 456 3.91 -4.07 9.69
CA TYR A 456 4.62 -3.15 10.59
C TYR A 456 5.17 -3.85 11.85
N MET A 457 4.37 -4.73 12.45
CA MET A 457 4.70 -5.48 13.66
C MET A 457 5.73 -6.59 13.42
N SER A 458 6.04 -6.91 12.16
CA SER A 458 7.08 -7.88 11.78
C SER A 458 8.42 -7.25 11.42
N ALA A 459 8.46 -5.94 11.11
CA ALA A 459 9.70 -5.22 10.77
C ALA A 459 10.41 -4.67 12.02
N SER A 460 11.65 -5.09 12.31
CA SER A 460 12.41 -4.70 13.51
C SER A 460 12.62 -3.20 13.66
N GLY A 461 12.85 -2.50 12.55
CA GLY A 461 13.34 -1.13 12.56
C GLY A 461 14.71 -0.99 13.22
N GLU A 462 15.51 -2.06 13.24
CA GLU A 462 16.92 -2.12 13.64
C GLU A 462 17.74 -2.73 12.49
N PRO A 463 18.95 -2.23 12.21
CA PRO A 463 19.75 -2.65 11.06
C PRO A 463 20.37 -4.06 11.21
N TYR A 464 20.24 -4.67 12.37
CA TYR A 464 20.88 -5.96 12.68
C TYR A 464 20.05 -7.16 12.24
N TYR A 465 18.72 -7.01 12.23
CA TYR A 465 17.81 -8.14 12.09
C TYR A 465 17.12 -8.17 10.72
N CYS A 466 17.05 -9.37 10.14
CA CYS A 466 16.30 -9.61 8.92
C CYS A 466 14.77 -9.50 9.14
N PHE A 467 14.02 -9.32 8.06
CA PHE A 467 12.56 -9.45 8.08
C PHE A 467 12.13 -10.91 7.86
N PRO A 468 11.49 -11.57 8.82
CA PRO A 468 11.00 -12.93 8.62
C PRO A 468 9.82 -12.93 7.64
N THR A 469 9.94 -13.62 6.50
CA THR A 469 8.93 -13.61 5.42
C THR A 469 7.53 -14.05 5.90
N ARG A 470 7.47 -14.92 6.92
CA ARG A 470 6.23 -15.38 7.57
C ARG A 470 5.85 -14.62 8.86
N GLY A 471 6.45 -13.45 9.07
CA GLY A 471 6.32 -12.63 10.27
C GLY A 471 6.94 -13.26 11.52
N LEU A 472 6.72 -12.62 12.66
CA LEU A 472 7.04 -13.17 13.99
C LEU A 472 5.87 -13.99 14.57
N ALA A 473 5.17 -14.71 13.68
CA ALA A 473 3.92 -15.39 13.98
C ALA A 473 4.01 -16.91 13.84
N GLY A 474 5.16 -17.48 13.45
CA GLY A 474 5.26 -18.93 13.25
C GLY A 474 6.65 -19.41 12.85
N ASN A 475 6.74 -20.72 12.58
CA ASN A 475 7.99 -21.42 12.26
C ASN A 475 8.12 -21.78 10.78
N MET A 476 7.06 -21.59 9.97
CA MET A 476 7.12 -21.87 8.55
C MET A 476 8.18 -20.97 7.88
N LEU A 477 8.93 -21.54 6.94
CA LEU A 477 10.10 -20.90 6.31
C LEU A 477 11.21 -20.47 7.30
N LEU A 478 11.25 -21.07 8.49
CA LEU A 478 12.37 -20.97 9.45
C LEU A 478 12.69 -19.53 9.93
N GLY A 479 11.81 -18.57 9.69
CA GLY A 479 12.02 -17.17 10.08
C GLY A 479 13.08 -16.43 9.26
N VAL A 480 13.35 -16.87 8.02
CA VAL A 480 14.33 -16.23 7.12
C VAL A 480 13.71 -15.07 6.32
N GLN A 481 14.55 -14.10 5.95
CA GLN A 481 14.25 -13.11 4.93
C GLN A 481 14.51 -13.67 3.53
N GLN A 482 13.60 -13.40 2.61
CA GLN A 482 13.73 -13.69 1.18
C GLN A 482 13.68 -12.39 0.36
N TRP A 483 13.90 -12.50 -0.95
CA TRP A 483 13.94 -11.38 -1.90
C TRP A 483 12.63 -10.59 -2.02
N ASP A 484 11.49 -11.22 -1.72
CA ASP A 484 10.16 -10.62 -1.81
C ASP A 484 9.93 -9.53 -0.76
N VAL A 485 10.68 -9.57 0.35
CA VAL A 485 10.78 -8.46 1.31
C VAL A 485 11.31 -7.20 0.63
N ASP A 486 12.40 -7.31 -0.10
CA ASP A 486 13.02 -6.18 -0.80
C ASP A 486 12.10 -5.70 -1.95
N ALA A 487 11.40 -6.61 -2.65
CA ALA A 487 10.52 -6.27 -3.76
C ALA A 487 9.22 -5.54 -3.36
N LEU A 488 8.62 -5.88 -2.20
CA LEU A 488 7.29 -5.37 -1.82
C LEU A 488 7.24 -4.68 -0.47
N ILE A 489 7.90 -5.23 0.56
CA ILE A 489 7.81 -4.71 1.93
C ILE A 489 8.62 -3.42 2.05
N VAL A 490 9.84 -3.37 1.51
CA VAL A 490 10.68 -2.16 1.55
C VAL A 490 10.02 -0.99 0.79
N PRO A 491 9.50 -1.15 -0.45
CA PRO A 491 8.75 -0.09 -1.12
C PRO A 491 7.53 0.39 -0.33
N PHE A 492 6.70 -0.52 0.19
CA PHE A 492 5.56 -0.17 1.05
C PHE A 492 6.00 0.65 2.27
N LEU A 493 6.99 0.16 3.02
CA LEU A 493 7.50 0.86 4.21
C LEU A 493 8.19 2.18 3.85
N SER A 494 8.73 2.35 2.64
CA SER A 494 9.32 3.63 2.21
C SER A 494 8.27 4.75 2.15
N HIS A 495 7.01 4.40 1.89
CA HIS A 495 5.89 5.35 1.98
C HIS A 495 5.36 5.43 3.42
N ALA A 496 5.06 4.28 4.03
CA ALA A 496 4.33 4.19 5.31
C ALA A 496 5.20 4.45 6.57
N CYS A 497 6.42 3.94 6.62
CA CYS A 497 7.34 4.07 7.75
C CYS A 497 8.82 4.04 7.30
N PRO A 498 9.36 5.16 6.77
CA PRO A 498 10.71 5.21 6.19
C PRO A 498 11.82 4.69 7.10
N LYS A 499 11.72 4.92 8.41
CA LYS A 499 12.69 4.42 9.40
C LYS A 499 12.83 2.90 9.36
N LYS A 500 11.73 2.17 9.23
CA LYS A 500 11.75 0.70 9.15
C LYS A 500 12.24 0.21 7.79
N ALA A 501 11.90 0.89 6.70
CA ALA A 501 12.44 0.60 5.37
C ALA A 501 13.97 0.76 5.33
N ARG A 502 14.48 1.87 5.91
CA ARG A 502 15.90 2.17 6.01
C ARG A 502 16.66 1.06 6.75
N ALA A 503 16.15 0.61 7.89
CA ALA A 503 16.78 -0.44 8.67
C ALA A 503 16.92 -1.77 7.90
N LEU A 504 15.93 -2.13 7.06
CA LEU A 504 16.01 -3.33 6.22
C LEU A 504 17.07 -3.21 5.12
N LEU A 505 17.27 -2.01 4.58
CA LEU A 505 18.34 -1.72 3.62
C LEU A 505 19.71 -1.67 4.30
N GLU A 506 19.80 -1.11 5.50
CA GLU A 506 21.02 -1.12 6.31
C GLU A 506 21.44 -2.55 6.68
N PHE A 507 20.49 -3.46 6.92
CA PHE A 507 20.79 -4.88 7.06
C PHE A 507 21.48 -5.45 5.81
N ARG A 508 21.01 -5.10 4.59
CA ARG A 508 21.67 -5.51 3.34
C ARG A 508 23.07 -4.88 3.21
N ILE A 509 23.22 -3.61 3.55
CA ILE A 509 24.52 -2.92 3.51
C ILE A 509 25.52 -3.57 4.47
N ARG A 510 25.10 -3.82 5.72
CA ARG A 510 25.93 -4.47 6.74
C ARG A 510 26.37 -5.86 6.31
N THR A 511 25.50 -6.59 5.60
CA THR A 511 25.75 -7.97 5.16
C THR A 511 26.42 -8.07 3.78
N LEU A 512 26.99 -6.97 3.29
CA LEU A 512 27.67 -6.93 1.99
C LEU A 512 28.93 -7.80 1.97
N ASN A 513 29.63 -7.97 3.09
CA ASN A 513 30.82 -8.81 3.17
C ASN A 513 30.45 -10.30 3.01
N GLU A 514 29.40 -10.75 3.69
CA GLU A 514 28.86 -12.10 3.52
C GLU A 514 28.40 -12.33 2.08
N ALA A 515 27.84 -11.32 1.42
CA ALA A 515 27.52 -11.39 0.00
C ALA A 515 28.77 -11.48 -0.91
N LYS A 516 29.89 -10.83 -0.56
CA LYS A 516 31.18 -11.00 -1.26
C LYS A 516 31.73 -12.42 -1.08
N ASP A 517 31.62 -12.98 0.11
CA ASP A 517 32.03 -14.36 0.39
C ASP A 517 31.21 -15.36 -0.45
N ILE A 518 29.90 -15.15 -0.57
CA ILE A 518 29.03 -15.96 -1.44
C ILE A 518 29.43 -15.85 -2.91
N ALA A 519 29.77 -14.65 -3.39
CA ALA A 519 30.24 -14.47 -4.76
C ALA A 519 31.56 -15.23 -5.01
N ALA A 520 32.52 -15.13 -4.09
CA ALA A 520 33.78 -15.87 -4.14
C ALA A 520 33.56 -17.40 -4.13
N ASP A 521 32.66 -17.88 -3.29
CA ASP A 521 32.24 -19.30 -3.24
C ASP A 521 31.62 -19.78 -4.55
N MET A 522 31.05 -18.88 -5.35
CA MET A 522 30.52 -19.15 -6.69
C MET A 522 31.54 -18.89 -7.81
N SER A 523 32.83 -18.76 -7.46
CA SER A 523 33.92 -18.50 -8.41
C SER A 523 33.78 -17.16 -9.16
N LEU A 524 33.17 -16.16 -8.52
CA LEU A 524 33.12 -14.78 -8.99
C LEU A 524 34.19 -13.96 -8.24
N PRO A 525 35.37 -13.72 -8.84
CA PRO A 525 36.52 -13.12 -8.13
C PRO A 525 36.29 -11.66 -7.71
N ARG A 526 35.34 -10.96 -8.33
CA ARG A 526 34.95 -9.59 -7.98
C ARG A 526 33.43 -9.53 -7.76
N GLY A 527 32.97 -8.59 -6.94
CA GLY A 527 31.55 -8.34 -6.72
C GLY A 527 30.94 -9.08 -5.52
N ALA A 528 29.62 -8.95 -5.37
CA ALA A 528 28.87 -9.47 -4.23
C ALA A 528 27.53 -10.07 -4.69
N LEU A 529 27.13 -11.17 -4.07
CA LEU A 529 25.89 -11.87 -4.36
C LEU A 529 25.08 -12.10 -3.09
N PHE A 530 23.96 -11.39 -2.96
CA PHE A 530 23.06 -11.62 -1.83
C PHE A 530 22.39 -12.99 -1.94
N PRO A 531 22.24 -13.71 -0.81
CA PRO A 531 21.61 -15.02 -0.82
C PRO A 531 20.10 -14.91 -1.07
N TYR A 532 19.54 -15.92 -1.73
CA TYR A 532 18.08 -16.06 -1.95
C TYR A 532 17.27 -16.00 -0.66
N ARG A 533 17.82 -16.57 0.42
CA ARG A 533 17.23 -16.49 1.76
C ARG A 533 18.32 -16.42 2.82
N THR A 534 18.08 -15.72 3.92
CA THR A 534 19.08 -15.55 5.00
C THR A 534 18.45 -15.16 6.33
N VAL A 535 19.19 -15.38 7.43
CA VAL A 535 18.91 -14.82 8.75
C VAL A 535 19.91 -13.71 9.09
N THR A 536 21.20 -13.93 8.78
CA THR A 536 22.32 -13.09 9.24
C THR A 536 23.08 -12.38 8.13
N GLY A 537 22.79 -12.68 6.86
CA GLY A 537 23.60 -12.32 5.70
C GLY A 537 24.21 -13.54 5.01
N GLU A 538 24.51 -14.59 5.77
CA GLU A 538 25.08 -15.83 5.24
C GLU A 538 24.09 -16.60 4.35
N LYS A 539 24.62 -17.43 3.45
CA LYS A 539 23.81 -18.30 2.59
C LYS A 539 23.05 -19.33 3.43
N ASN A 540 21.74 -19.36 3.23
CA ASN A 540 20.92 -20.50 3.59
C ASN A 540 20.72 -21.43 2.37
N PRO A 541 20.33 -22.70 2.58
CA PRO A 541 20.18 -23.66 1.48
C PRO A 541 19.19 -23.13 0.45
N THR A 542 19.34 -23.37 -0.83
CA THR A 542 18.32 -22.95 -1.81
C THR A 542 17.47 -24.15 -2.23
N PRO A 543 16.29 -23.95 -2.85
CA PRO A 543 15.47 -25.07 -3.30
C PRO A 543 16.20 -26.03 -4.25
N TYR A 544 17.05 -25.51 -5.15
CA TYR A 544 17.76 -26.32 -6.16
C TYR A 544 19.23 -25.93 -6.35
N CYS A 545 19.53 -24.68 -6.73
CA CYS A 545 20.91 -24.24 -6.98
C CYS A 545 21.16 -22.77 -6.55
N GLY A 546 22.40 -22.30 -6.61
CA GLY A 546 22.78 -20.94 -6.20
C GLY A 546 22.51 -19.82 -7.22
N ALA A 547 21.95 -20.11 -8.40
CA ALA A 547 21.88 -19.16 -9.53
C ALA A 547 20.76 -18.10 -9.42
N PHE A 548 20.36 -17.71 -8.21
CA PHE A 548 19.32 -16.70 -7.93
C PHE A 548 19.88 -15.27 -7.96
N LEU A 549 20.53 -14.90 -9.06
CA LEU A 549 21.26 -13.63 -9.18
C LEU A 549 20.34 -12.40 -9.12
N PHE A 550 19.06 -12.55 -9.50
CA PHE A 550 18.09 -11.46 -9.52
C PHE A 550 17.92 -10.77 -8.16
N VAL A 551 18.24 -11.46 -7.05
CA VAL A 551 18.18 -10.90 -5.70
C VAL A 551 19.00 -9.61 -5.60
N ASN A 552 20.18 -9.56 -6.24
CA ASN A 552 21.00 -8.35 -6.30
C ASN A 552 20.22 -7.17 -6.91
N ALA A 553 19.57 -7.41 -8.06
CA ALA A 553 18.82 -6.36 -8.74
C ALA A 553 17.57 -5.94 -7.96
N VAL A 554 16.92 -6.86 -7.23
CA VAL A 554 15.75 -6.54 -6.38
C VAL A 554 16.16 -5.73 -5.15
N VAL A 555 17.29 -6.04 -4.49
CA VAL A 555 17.80 -5.23 -3.38
C VAL A 555 18.14 -3.81 -3.87
N VAL A 556 18.74 -3.70 -5.05
CA VAL A 556 19.07 -2.40 -5.66
C VAL A 556 17.81 -1.64 -6.08
N TYR A 557 16.79 -2.34 -6.59
CA TYR A 557 15.47 -1.76 -6.85
C TYR A 557 14.87 -1.19 -5.56
N ALA A 558 14.87 -1.95 -4.46
CA ALA A 558 14.37 -1.52 -3.16
C ALA A 558 15.08 -0.26 -2.64
N LEU A 559 16.41 -0.19 -2.79
CA LEU A 559 17.21 0.98 -2.43
C LEU A 559 16.83 2.20 -3.28
N LYS A 560 16.63 2.01 -4.59
CA LYS A 560 16.19 3.07 -5.50
C LYS A 560 14.80 3.58 -5.16
N GLU A 561 13.85 2.69 -4.89
CA GLU A 561 12.49 3.06 -4.47
C GLU A 561 12.51 3.83 -3.14
N TYR A 562 13.32 3.38 -2.17
CA TYR A 562 13.52 4.10 -0.91
C TYR A 562 14.03 5.53 -1.12
N VAL A 563 15.11 5.70 -1.88
CA VAL A 563 15.70 7.02 -2.17
C VAL A 563 14.69 7.89 -2.94
N THR A 564 13.96 7.31 -3.89
CA THR A 564 12.95 8.03 -4.68
C THR A 564 11.80 8.53 -3.80
N ALA A 565 11.28 7.68 -2.91
CA ALA A 565 10.20 8.03 -2.01
C ALA A 565 10.64 9.06 -0.94
N THR A 566 11.82 8.87 -0.34
CA THR A 566 12.23 9.61 0.87
C THR A 566 13.14 10.80 0.61
N ASN A 567 13.82 10.85 -0.54
CA ASN A 567 14.95 11.73 -0.83
C ASN A 567 16.16 11.56 0.13
N ASP A 568 16.20 10.47 0.89
CA ASP A 568 17.27 10.23 1.85
C ASP A 568 18.49 9.62 1.16
N THR A 569 19.32 10.48 0.57
CA THR A 569 20.56 10.09 -0.12
C THR A 569 21.67 9.70 0.85
N SER A 570 21.52 9.95 2.17
CA SER A 570 22.54 9.61 3.17
C SER A 570 22.80 8.10 3.24
N ILE A 571 21.80 7.27 2.91
CA ILE A 571 21.98 5.81 2.86
C ILE A 571 22.96 5.38 1.75
N LEU A 572 23.05 6.14 0.66
CA LEU A 572 24.00 5.88 -0.42
C LEU A 572 25.44 6.10 0.08
N VAL A 573 25.65 7.14 0.88
CA VAL A 573 26.93 7.48 1.50
C VAL A 573 27.33 6.44 2.55
N GLN A 574 26.37 5.85 3.26
CA GLN A 574 26.61 4.86 4.32
C GLN A 574 26.86 3.43 3.78
N GLY A 575 27.21 3.27 2.51
CA GLY A 575 27.51 1.98 1.88
C GLY A 575 26.45 1.49 0.89
N GLY A 576 25.34 2.21 0.73
CA GLY A 576 24.34 1.91 -0.30
C GLY A 576 24.93 2.01 -1.71
N ALA A 577 25.82 2.97 -1.96
CA ALA A 577 26.50 3.08 -3.25
C ALA A 577 27.48 1.91 -3.48
N ASP A 578 28.30 1.55 -2.48
CA ASP A 578 29.17 0.36 -2.55
C ASP A 578 28.37 -0.91 -2.87
N LEU A 579 27.19 -1.07 -2.26
CA LEU A 579 26.27 -2.17 -2.54
C LEU A 579 25.86 -2.19 -4.02
N VAL A 580 25.38 -1.07 -4.57
CA VAL A 580 24.93 -0.97 -5.97
C VAL A 580 26.03 -1.39 -6.95
N PHE A 581 27.23 -0.84 -6.76
CA PHE A 581 28.35 -1.05 -7.67
C PHE A 581 28.98 -2.44 -7.55
N THR A 582 29.18 -2.92 -6.31
CA THR A 582 29.76 -4.24 -6.06
C THR A 582 28.84 -5.36 -6.58
N THR A 583 27.52 -5.21 -6.43
CA THR A 583 26.57 -6.19 -6.96
C THR A 583 26.42 -6.10 -8.48
N ALA A 584 26.62 -4.94 -9.10
CA ALA A 584 26.55 -4.76 -10.56
C ALA A 584 27.66 -5.52 -11.31
N LEU A 585 28.84 -5.66 -10.70
CA LEU A 585 29.96 -6.42 -11.29
C LEU A 585 29.65 -7.90 -11.53
N VAL A 586 28.71 -8.46 -10.77
CA VAL A 586 28.28 -9.86 -10.96
C VAL A 586 27.68 -10.05 -12.35
N TRP A 587 26.90 -9.09 -12.84
CA TRP A 587 26.29 -9.17 -14.17
C TRP A 587 27.33 -9.23 -15.28
N LEU A 588 28.39 -8.42 -15.18
CA LEU A 588 29.46 -8.37 -16.18
C LEU A 588 30.29 -9.66 -16.23
N GLN A 589 30.48 -10.31 -15.08
CA GLN A 589 31.24 -11.57 -15.00
C GLN A 589 30.40 -12.78 -15.39
N TRP A 590 29.11 -12.80 -15.04
CA TRP A 590 28.20 -13.89 -15.38
C TRP A 590 27.74 -13.83 -16.83
N GLY A 591 27.50 -12.61 -17.33
CA GLY A 591 26.93 -12.39 -18.64
C GLY A 591 27.92 -12.62 -19.77
N THR A 592 27.38 -12.95 -20.93
CA THR A 592 28.17 -13.41 -22.08
C THR A 592 27.66 -12.76 -23.37
N TRP A 593 28.60 -12.26 -24.18
CA TRP A 593 28.31 -11.63 -25.45
C TRP A 593 28.12 -12.67 -26.56
N GLU A 594 27.00 -12.63 -27.27
CA GLU A 594 26.77 -13.41 -28.49
C GLU A 594 26.19 -12.48 -29.56
N LYS A 595 26.79 -12.43 -30.75
CA LYS A 595 26.32 -11.64 -31.90
C LYS A 595 26.01 -10.17 -31.56
N GLY A 596 26.80 -9.58 -30.66
CA GLY A 596 26.64 -8.18 -30.23
C GLY A 596 25.49 -7.94 -29.24
N LEU A 597 24.87 -9.00 -28.72
CA LEU A 597 23.88 -8.96 -27.65
C LEU A 597 24.46 -9.56 -26.37
N PHE A 598 23.98 -9.07 -25.22
CA PHE A 598 24.41 -9.48 -23.90
C PHE A 598 23.38 -10.43 -23.29
N HIS A 599 23.82 -11.63 -22.93
CA HIS A 599 22.96 -12.70 -22.43
C HIS A 599 23.33 -13.08 -21.00
N LEU A 600 22.32 -13.36 -20.19
CA LEU A 600 22.48 -14.06 -18.91
C LEU A 600 21.98 -15.49 -19.10
N ARG A 601 22.88 -16.45 -18.91
CA ARG A 601 22.63 -17.89 -19.13
C ARG A 601 22.64 -18.65 -17.82
N SER A 602 21.89 -19.75 -17.74
CA SER A 602 21.81 -20.59 -16.54
C SER A 602 21.44 -19.80 -15.27
N VAL A 603 20.50 -18.88 -15.37
CA VAL A 603 20.03 -18.04 -14.26
C VAL A 603 18.64 -18.46 -13.81
N SER A 604 18.32 -18.24 -12.55
CA SER A 604 16.97 -18.47 -12.01
C SER A 604 16.20 -17.16 -11.91
N GLY A 605 14.88 -17.24 -12.01
CA GLY A 605 13.96 -16.12 -11.75
C GLY A 605 13.24 -16.31 -10.41
N PRO A 606 12.32 -15.40 -10.05
CA PRO A 606 11.45 -15.56 -8.89
C PRO A 606 10.59 -16.83 -8.92
N ASP A 607 10.23 -17.32 -10.11
CA ASP A 607 9.46 -18.52 -10.30
C ASP A 607 10.30 -19.81 -10.19
N THR A 608 10.22 -20.44 -9.02
CA THR A 608 10.93 -21.69 -8.73
C THR A 608 10.48 -22.89 -9.57
N TYR A 609 9.45 -22.76 -10.42
CA TYR A 609 9.04 -23.82 -11.36
C TYR A 609 9.81 -23.79 -12.68
N ASN A 610 10.54 -22.70 -12.94
CA ASN A 610 11.29 -22.48 -14.18
C ASN A 610 12.72 -22.02 -13.89
N ASP A 611 13.35 -22.64 -12.88
CA ASP A 611 14.73 -22.33 -12.47
C ASP A 611 15.79 -22.83 -13.46
N VAL A 612 16.96 -22.20 -13.40
CA VAL A 612 18.14 -22.48 -14.24
C VAL A 612 17.82 -22.45 -15.74
N ALA A 613 17.50 -21.25 -16.23
CA ALA A 613 17.13 -21.01 -17.61
C ALA A 613 18.01 -19.95 -18.28
N ASP A 614 18.01 -19.94 -19.60
CA ASP A 614 18.69 -18.92 -20.40
C ASP A 614 17.76 -17.73 -20.64
N ASN A 615 18.28 -16.54 -20.38
CA ASN A 615 17.60 -15.26 -20.55
C ASN A 615 16.23 -15.25 -19.84
N ASN A 616 16.18 -15.64 -18.56
CA ASN A 616 14.97 -15.43 -17.76
C ASN A 616 14.59 -13.95 -17.85
N PHE A 617 13.35 -13.68 -18.28
CA PHE A 617 12.90 -12.36 -18.66
C PHE A 617 12.96 -11.37 -17.48
N PHE A 618 12.48 -11.78 -16.31
CA PHE A 618 12.52 -10.96 -15.10
C PHE A 618 13.96 -10.64 -14.69
N THR A 619 14.82 -11.66 -14.61
CA THR A 619 16.23 -11.48 -14.23
C THR A 619 16.96 -10.53 -15.18
N ASN A 620 16.78 -10.69 -16.49
CA ASN A 620 17.44 -9.83 -17.48
C ASN A 620 16.93 -8.38 -17.41
N LEU A 621 15.61 -8.17 -17.25
CA LEU A 621 15.05 -6.82 -17.11
C LEU A 621 15.54 -6.13 -15.84
N MET A 622 15.51 -6.82 -14.72
CA MET A 622 15.97 -6.26 -13.44
C MET A 622 17.48 -5.99 -13.45
N ALA A 623 18.29 -6.89 -14.03
CA ALA A 623 19.72 -6.67 -14.23
C ALA A 623 19.99 -5.45 -15.13
N GLN A 624 19.23 -5.29 -16.23
CA GLN A 624 19.32 -4.11 -17.08
C GLN A 624 19.02 -2.82 -16.30
N MET A 625 17.97 -2.80 -15.49
CA MET A 625 17.60 -1.64 -14.66
C MET A 625 18.65 -1.32 -13.60
N HIS A 626 19.23 -2.34 -12.97
CA HIS A 626 20.33 -2.21 -12.02
C HIS A 626 21.54 -1.56 -12.70
N LEU A 627 22.00 -2.10 -13.83
CA LEU A 627 23.13 -1.55 -14.57
C LEU A 627 22.88 -0.10 -15.02
N GLN A 628 21.68 0.22 -15.50
CA GLN A 628 21.30 1.58 -15.89
C GLN A 628 21.38 2.55 -14.71
N TRP A 629 20.86 2.15 -13.54
CA TRP A 629 20.90 3.01 -12.37
C TRP A 629 22.31 3.15 -11.80
N ALA A 630 23.14 2.09 -11.85
CA ALA A 630 24.55 2.17 -11.47
C ALA A 630 25.31 3.21 -12.32
N VAL A 631 25.09 3.23 -13.65
CA VAL A 631 25.69 4.23 -14.55
C VAL A 631 25.20 5.64 -14.22
N GLN A 632 23.88 5.83 -14.01
CA GLN A 632 23.32 7.12 -13.61
C GLN A 632 23.90 7.62 -12.28
N LEU A 633 24.01 6.73 -11.30
CA LEU A 633 24.59 7.01 -10.00
C LEU A 633 26.08 7.37 -10.12
N ALA A 634 26.84 6.69 -10.98
CA ALA A 634 28.25 7.02 -11.21
C ALA A 634 28.43 8.43 -11.77
N VAL A 635 27.58 8.85 -12.72
CA VAL A 635 27.59 10.21 -13.27
C VAL A 635 27.31 11.24 -12.17
N MET A 636 26.26 11.01 -11.37
CA MET A 636 25.88 11.91 -10.29
C MET A 636 26.98 12.01 -9.22
N LEU A 637 27.51 10.87 -8.74
CA LEU A 637 28.55 10.84 -7.71
C LEU A 637 29.86 11.49 -8.16
N ARG A 638 30.26 11.34 -9.43
CA ARG A 638 31.43 12.03 -9.98
C ARG A 638 31.30 13.55 -9.94
N GLN A 639 30.09 14.07 -10.09
CA GLN A 639 29.82 15.50 -10.11
C GLN A 639 29.65 16.06 -8.71
N GLU A 640 28.87 15.37 -7.86
CA GLU A 640 28.47 15.88 -6.55
C GLU A 640 29.45 15.51 -5.43
N ASN A 641 30.10 14.34 -5.50
CA ASN A 641 31.03 13.87 -4.47
C ASN A 641 32.20 13.03 -5.05
N PRO A 642 33.21 13.69 -5.67
CA PRO A 642 34.32 13.01 -6.34
C PRO A 642 35.21 12.17 -5.42
N GLU A 643 35.30 12.52 -4.14
CA GLU A 643 36.09 11.76 -3.16
C GLU A 643 35.42 10.44 -2.84
N MET A 644 34.12 10.47 -2.52
CA MET A 644 33.35 9.24 -2.29
C MET A 644 33.32 8.36 -3.54
N TRP A 645 33.23 8.95 -4.74
CA TRP A 645 33.34 8.19 -5.98
C TRP A 645 34.66 7.41 -6.08
N ARG A 646 35.78 8.02 -5.67
CA ARG A 646 37.10 7.38 -5.65
C ARG A 646 37.15 6.22 -4.67
N ASP A 647 36.57 6.41 -3.49
CA ASP A 647 36.52 5.37 -2.45
C ASP A 647 35.64 4.18 -2.88
N ILE A 648 34.48 4.45 -3.46
CA ILE A 648 33.59 3.41 -4.02
C ILE A 648 34.30 2.61 -5.11
N MET A 649 34.99 3.28 -6.04
CA MET A 649 35.75 2.61 -7.09
C MET A 649 36.84 1.70 -6.51
N HIS A 650 37.49 2.13 -5.42
CA HIS A 650 38.47 1.31 -4.71
C HIS A 650 37.81 0.12 -3.99
N ASN A 651 36.78 0.37 -3.17
CA ASN A 651 36.10 -0.61 -2.33
C ASN A 651 35.37 -1.70 -3.13
N ALA A 652 34.70 -1.31 -4.22
CA ALA A 652 34.04 -2.23 -5.15
C ALA A 652 35.04 -2.89 -6.11
N GLN A 653 36.33 -2.51 -6.05
CA GLN A 653 37.39 -2.96 -6.95
C GLN A 653 37.02 -2.76 -8.43
N MET A 654 36.55 -1.56 -8.77
CA MET A 654 36.04 -1.18 -10.09
C MET A 654 37.02 -0.33 -10.89
N THR A 655 36.87 -0.39 -12.21
CA THR A 655 37.62 0.38 -13.20
C THR A 655 36.65 1.19 -14.06
N GLU A 656 37.16 2.24 -14.71
CA GLU A 656 36.35 3.04 -15.65
C GLU A 656 35.82 2.19 -16.81
N SER A 657 36.57 1.17 -17.24
CA SER A 657 36.10 0.19 -18.23
C SER A 657 34.91 -0.62 -17.75
N ASP A 658 34.80 -0.91 -16.44
CA ASP A 658 33.63 -1.63 -15.92
C ASP A 658 32.37 -0.76 -16.06
N ILE A 659 32.44 0.54 -15.80
CA ILE A 659 31.29 1.45 -15.97
C ILE A 659 30.84 1.52 -17.43
N ILE A 660 31.78 1.60 -18.37
CA ILE A 660 31.48 1.54 -19.80
C ILE A 660 30.85 0.19 -20.17
N ALA A 661 31.37 -0.91 -19.62
CA ALA A 661 30.82 -2.24 -19.84
C ALA A 661 29.41 -2.39 -19.25
N MET A 662 29.11 -1.76 -18.12
CA MET A 662 27.76 -1.72 -17.52
C MET A 662 26.76 -1.05 -18.47
N ASP A 663 27.13 0.10 -19.04
CA ASP A 663 26.29 0.83 -20.01
C ASP A 663 26.06 -0.01 -21.29
N GLN A 664 27.12 -0.60 -21.85
CA GLN A 664 27.03 -1.46 -23.03
C GLN A 664 26.17 -2.70 -22.78
N ALA A 665 26.39 -3.39 -21.66
CA ALA A 665 25.63 -4.58 -21.29
C ALA A 665 24.16 -4.25 -21.07
N ALA A 666 23.85 -3.13 -20.40
CA ALA A 666 22.48 -2.66 -20.25
C ALA A 666 21.80 -2.36 -21.58
N ALA A 667 22.49 -1.67 -22.49
CA ALA A 667 21.97 -1.29 -23.81
C ALA A 667 21.75 -2.49 -24.75
N LYS A 668 22.44 -3.61 -24.51
CA LYS A 668 22.41 -4.82 -25.36
C LYS A 668 21.86 -6.05 -24.66
N MET A 669 21.31 -5.90 -23.45
CA MET A 669 20.67 -6.99 -22.70
C MET A 669 19.56 -7.64 -23.53
N VAL A 670 19.57 -8.96 -23.63
CA VAL A 670 18.52 -9.70 -24.31
C VAL A 670 17.28 -9.78 -23.42
N LEU A 671 16.15 -9.34 -23.95
CA LEU A 671 14.82 -9.56 -23.38
C LEU A 671 14.06 -10.44 -24.37
N PRO A 672 13.74 -11.71 -24.04
CA PRO A 672 13.06 -12.60 -24.98
C PRO A 672 11.67 -12.06 -25.33
N PHE A 673 11.33 -12.09 -26.62
CA PHE A 673 10.01 -11.74 -27.13
C PHE A 673 9.63 -12.73 -28.24
N ASP A 674 8.45 -13.32 -28.14
CA ASP A 674 7.88 -14.21 -29.16
C ASP A 674 6.91 -13.42 -30.03
N GLY A 675 7.39 -12.97 -31.18
CA GLY A 675 6.58 -12.21 -32.13
C GLY A 675 5.37 -12.97 -32.69
N THR A 676 5.34 -14.31 -32.61
CA THR A 676 4.21 -15.11 -33.10
C THR A 676 3.00 -14.99 -32.17
N HIS A 677 3.24 -15.09 -30.87
CA HIS A 677 2.20 -15.02 -29.84
C HIS A 677 2.06 -13.61 -29.25
N ARG A 678 2.99 -12.69 -29.57
CA ARG A 678 3.10 -11.33 -29.03
C ARG A 678 3.20 -11.30 -27.50
N ILE A 679 3.94 -12.24 -26.94
CA ILE A 679 4.20 -12.35 -25.50
C ILE A 679 5.71 -12.34 -25.24
N HIS A 680 6.08 -12.00 -24.02
CA HIS A 680 7.42 -12.19 -23.49
C HIS A 680 7.53 -13.57 -22.86
N PRO A 681 8.26 -14.52 -23.46
CA PRO A 681 8.51 -15.81 -22.83
C PRO A 681 9.30 -15.62 -21.53
N MET A 682 8.92 -16.37 -20.49
CA MET A 682 9.59 -16.35 -19.19
C MET A 682 11.07 -16.65 -19.32
N ASP A 683 11.43 -17.57 -20.21
CA ASP A 683 12.79 -17.89 -20.60
C ASP A 683 12.83 -18.34 -22.06
N GLN A 684 14.03 -18.47 -22.62
CA GLN A 684 14.22 -18.79 -24.04
C GLN A 684 13.64 -20.16 -24.47
N SER A 685 13.34 -21.05 -23.53
CA SER A 685 12.77 -22.39 -23.75
C SER A 685 11.29 -22.53 -23.40
N PHE A 686 10.70 -21.57 -22.66
CA PHE A 686 9.37 -21.69 -22.09
C PHE A 686 8.29 -22.08 -23.13
N MET A 687 8.32 -21.44 -24.30
CA MET A 687 7.35 -21.71 -25.37
C MET A 687 7.50 -23.07 -26.04
N ARG A 688 8.61 -23.80 -25.80
CA ARG A 688 8.82 -25.17 -26.28
C ARG A 688 8.32 -26.23 -25.30
N LYS A 689 7.96 -25.84 -24.06
CA LYS A 689 7.44 -26.75 -23.03
C LYS A 689 6.00 -27.17 -23.34
N LYS A 690 5.58 -28.32 -22.81
CA LYS A 690 4.21 -28.80 -23.01
C LYS A 690 3.22 -27.95 -22.21
N ARG A 691 2.11 -27.52 -22.81
CA ARG A 691 1.05 -26.83 -22.07
C ARG A 691 0.40 -27.76 -21.05
N TRP A 692 0.23 -27.32 -19.81
CA TRP A 692 -0.53 -28.03 -18.78
C TRP A 692 -1.90 -27.36 -18.63
N ASN A 693 -2.98 -28.12 -18.75
CA ASN A 693 -4.30 -27.61 -18.38
C ASN A 693 -4.49 -27.71 -16.85
N LEU A 694 -4.33 -26.59 -16.13
CA LEU A 694 -4.49 -26.56 -14.68
C LEU A 694 -5.94 -26.85 -14.23
N THR A 695 -6.95 -26.62 -15.09
CA THR A 695 -8.35 -26.96 -14.77
C THR A 695 -8.62 -28.47 -14.75
N SER A 696 -7.67 -29.28 -15.19
CA SER A 696 -7.79 -30.76 -15.21
C SER A 696 -7.23 -31.42 -13.94
N LEU A 697 -6.64 -30.64 -13.02
CA LEU A 697 -6.29 -31.12 -11.70
C LEU A 697 -7.58 -31.54 -10.98
N LYS A 698 -7.58 -32.71 -10.32
CA LYS A 698 -8.79 -33.26 -9.71
C LYS A 698 -9.31 -32.32 -8.61
N ASP A 699 -10.62 -32.16 -8.52
CA ASP A 699 -11.24 -31.51 -7.36
C ASP A 699 -10.76 -32.22 -6.07
N GLY A 700 -10.14 -31.45 -5.17
CA GLY A 700 -9.63 -31.95 -3.88
C GLY A 700 -8.13 -32.28 -3.81
N THR A 701 -7.33 -32.07 -4.87
CA THR A 701 -5.86 -32.02 -4.68
C THR A 701 -5.46 -30.72 -4.00
N GLU A 702 -5.13 -30.78 -2.70
CA GLU A 702 -4.66 -29.64 -1.92
C GLU A 702 -3.13 -29.65 -1.77
N GLY A 703 -2.51 -28.49 -1.99
CA GLY A 703 -1.08 -28.25 -1.78
C GLY A 703 -0.30 -27.91 -3.05
N PRO A 704 0.95 -27.44 -2.92
CA PRO A 704 1.76 -27.03 -4.06
C PRO A 704 1.97 -28.15 -5.07
N LEU A 705 2.08 -27.83 -6.37
CA LEU A 705 2.27 -28.83 -7.43
C LEU A 705 3.50 -29.70 -7.20
N THR A 706 4.58 -29.14 -6.63
CA THR A 706 5.80 -29.87 -6.28
C THR A 706 5.64 -30.84 -5.11
N SER A 707 4.57 -30.72 -4.32
CA SER A 707 4.20 -31.68 -3.28
C SER A 707 3.28 -32.79 -3.81
N LEU A 708 2.59 -32.52 -4.93
CA LEU A 708 1.65 -33.44 -5.56
C LEU A 708 2.29 -34.25 -6.69
N TYR A 709 3.27 -33.69 -7.37
CA TYR A 709 3.94 -34.26 -8.53
C TYR A 709 5.45 -34.19 -8.36
N ASN A 710 6.13 -35.18 -8.95
CA ASN A 710 7.59 -35.12 -9.05
C ASN A 710 8.01 -33.81 -9.77
N PRO A 711 9.02 -33.07 -9.28
CA PRO A 711 9.38 -31.77 -9.85
C PRO A 711 9.73 -31.81 -11.34
N THR A 712 10.25 -32.93 -11.85
CA THR A 712 10.52 -33.12 -13.29
C THR A 712 9.26 -33.08 -14.16
N VAL A 713 8.09 -33.36 -13.58
CA VAL A 713 6.80 -33.18 -14.24
C VAL A 713 6.50 -31.70 -14.34
N VAL A 714 6.70 -30.91 -13.27
CA VAL A 714 6.44 -29.47 -13.24
C VAL A 714 7.35 -28.74 -14.23
N TYR A 715 8.67 -28.95 -14.19
CA TYR A 715 9.65 -28.16 -14.95
C TYR A 715 9.55 -28.27 -16.48
N ARG A 716 8.99 -29.37 -16.99
CA ARG A 716 8.84 -29.62 -18.44
C ARG A 716 7.51 -29.11 -19.00
N HIS A 717 6.68 -28.48 -18.19
CA HIS A 717 5.42 -27.87 -18.61
C HIS A 717 5.44 -26.35 -18.52
N GLN A 718 4.54 -25.72 -19.27
CA GLN A 718 4.24 -24.28 -19.14
C GLN A 718 3.37 -24.08 -17.90
N VAL A 719 4.01 -23.94 -16.75
CA VAL A 719 3.35 -23.67 -15.47
C VAL A 719 4.23 -22.77 -14.61
N CYS A 720 3.60 -21.84 -13.90
CA CYS A 720 4.27 -20.88 -13.05
C CYS A 720 3.78 -21.01 -11.60
N ARG A 721 4.67 -20.94 -10.62
CA ARG A 721 4.31 -20.73 -9.21
C ARG A 721 4.05 -19.25 -8.93
N ILE A 722 4.90 -18.39 -9.50
CA ILE A 722 4.81 -16.93 -9.49
C ILE A 722 4.91 -16.46 -10.94
N PRO A 723 4.07 -15.52 -11.40
CA PRO A 723 4.13 -15.07 -12.79
C PRO A 723 5.27 -14.02 -12.99
N ASP A 724 6.51 -14.47 -13.20
CA ASP A 724 7.71 -13.61 -13.31
C ASP A 724 7.56 -12.44 -14.29
N VAL A 725 7.01 -12.70 -15.47
CA VAL A 725 6.83 -11.66 -16.51
C VAL A 725 5.84 -10.60 -16.03
N LEU A 726 4.76 -11.00 -15.35
CA LEU A 726 3.80 -10.06 -14.79
C LEU A 726 4.36 -9.33 -13.57
N LEU A 727 5.24 -9.97 -12.79
CA LEU A 727 5.97 -9.29 -11.72
C LEU A 727 6.91 -8.22 -12.31
N ALA A 728 7.57 -8.50 -13.44
CA ALA A 728 8.36 -7.51 -14.17
C ALA A 728 7.49 -6.33 -14.66
N ILE A 729 6.30 -6.59 -15.20
CA ILE A 729 5.33 -5.55 -15.59
C ILE A 729 4.91 -4.73 -14.36
N MET A 730 4.64 -5.38 -13.23
CA MET A 730 4.26 -4.71 -11.99
C MET A 730 5.36 -3.75 -11.50
N LEU A 731 6.63 -4.17 -11.51
CA LEU A 731 7.75 -3.38 -10.98
C LEU A 731 8.29 -2.34 -11.99
N ALA A 732 8.08 -2.54 -13.30
CA ALA A 732 8.60 -1.69 -14.36
C ALA A 732 7.59 -1.49 -15.51
N PRO A 733 6.39 -0.93 -15.23
CA PRO A 733 5.29 -0.87 -16.21
C PRO A 733 5.65 -0.06 -17.47
N ASP A 734 6.49 0.96 -17.33
CA ASP A 734 6.92 1.83 -18.44
C ASP A 734 7.81 1.11 -19.48
N ARG A 735 8.15 -0.17 -19.27
CA ARG A 735 8.95 -0.98 -20.20
C ARG A 735 8.13 -1.82 -21.16
N PHE A 736 6.80 -1.75 -21.05
CA PHE A 736 5.87 -2.55 -21.84
C PHE A 736 4.86 -1.63 -22.52
N SER A 737 4.50 -1.96 -23.76
CA SER A 737 3.27 -1.43 -24.33
C SER A 737 2.05 -2.07 -23.66
N LEU A 738 0.91 -1.37 -23.67
CA LEU A 738 -0.36 -1.91 -23.14
C LEU A 738 -0.78 -3.20 -23.86
N ASP A 739 -0.51 -3.30 -25.16
CA ASP A 739 -0.83 -4.50 -25.96
C ASP A 739 0.00 -5.72 -25.54
N GLU A 740 1.31 -5.53 -25.34
CA GLU A 740 2.21 -6.58 -24.85
C GLU A 740 1.80 -7.02 -23.45
N ALA A 741 1.60 -6.08 -22.53
CA ALA A 741 1.19 -6.39 -21.16
C ALA A 741 -0.15 -7.12 -21.11
N LYS A 742 -1.10 -6.80 -21.99
CA LYS A 742 -2.39 -7.50 -22.09
C LYS A 742 -2.25 -8.92 -22.62
N ALA A 743 -1.38 -9.13 -23.61
CA ALA A 743 -1.10 -10.45 -24.15
C ALA A 743 -0.41 -11.34 -23.09
N ASP A 744 0.60 -10.79 -22.40
CA ASP A 744 1.29 -11.45 -21.30
C ASP A 744 0.33 -11.81 -20.17
N PHE A 745 -0.52 -10.87 -19.73
CA PHE A 745 -1.50 -11.12 -18.68
C PHE A 745 -2.42 -12.28 -19.03
N THR A 746 -2.99 -12.27 -20.24
CA THR A 746 -3.93 -13.32 -20.70
C THR A 746 -3.25 -14.70 -20.73
N PHE A 747 -1.98 -14.75 -21.11
CA PHE A 747 -1.23 -16.00 -21.17
C PHE A 747 -0.84 -16.50 -19.78
N TYR A 748 -0.20 -15.66 -18.97
CA TYR A 748 0.37 -16.04 -17.68
C TYR A 748 -0.67 -16.29 -16.60
N GLU A 749 -1.80 -15.59 -16.61
CA GLU A 749 -2.95 -15.89 -15.75
C GLU A 749 -3.42 -17.34 -15.90
N ALA A 750 -3.44 -17.87 -17.13
CA ALA A 750 -3.93 -19.21 -17.43
C ALA A 750 -2.94 -20.35 -17.05
N VAL A 751 -1.66 -20.04 -16.87
CA VAL A 751 -0.60 -21.03 -16.58
C VAL A 751 -0.02 -20.90 -15.17
N THR A 752 -0.52 -19.99 -14.34
CA THR A 752 -0.03 -19.81 -12.96
C THR A 752 -0.86 -20.64 -11.98
N ALA A 753 -0.20 -21.46 -11.17
CA ALA A 753 -0.82 -22.27 -10.13
C ALA A 753 -1.24 -21.43 -8.92
N SER A 754 -2.12 -21.97 -8.07
CA SER A 754 -2.60 -21.32 -6.84
C SER A 754 -1.61 -21.35 -5.67
N ASP A 755 -0.38 -21.81 -5.89
CA ASP A 755 0.57 -22.25 -4.87
C ASP A 755 1.30 -21.11 -4.13
N SER A 756 1.13 -19.86 -4.58
CA SER A 756 1.72 -18.67 -3.96
C SER A 756 0.68 -17.57 -3.77
N ALA A 757 0.58 -17.04 -2.56
CA ALA A 757 -0.25 -15.87 -2.26
C ALA A 757 0.19 -14.62 -3.06
N LEU A 758 1.48 -14.53 -3.39
CA LEU A 758 2.07 -13.38 -4.07
C LEU A 758 1.44 -13.10 -5.44
N ARG A 759 0.95 -14.15 -6.13
CA ARG A 759 0.31 -14.03 -7.45
C ARG A 759 -0.89 -13.09 -7.43
N LEU A 760 -1.64 -13.02 -6.32
CA LEU A 760 -2.87 -12.25 -6.22
C LEU A 760 -2.59 -10.76 -6.32
N ALA A 761 -1.57 -10.28 -5.60
CA ALA A 761 -1.14 -8.89 -5.69
C ALA A 761 -0.60 -8.55 -7.11
N ILE A 762 0.18 -9.45 -7.71
CA ILE A 762 0.71 -9.26 -9.06
C ILE A 762 -0.43 -9.16 -10.08
N PHE A 763 -1.37 -10.10 -10.06
CA PHE A 763 -2.52 -10.08 -10.96
C PHE A 763 -3.39 -8.85 -10.72
N SER A 764 -3.63 -8.46 -9.47
CA SER A 764 -4.41 -7.28 -9.14
C SER A 764 -3.80 -6.01 -9.73
N VAL A 765 -2.49 -5.80 -9.54
CA VAL A 765 -1.80 -4.59 -10.03
C VAL A 765 -1.80 -4.55 -11.56
N VAL A 766 -1.39 -5.64 -12.21
CA VAL A 766 -1.30 -5.68 -13.67
C VAL A 766 -2.69 -5.59 -14.32
N ALA A 767 -3.71 -6.26 -13.76
CA ALA A 767 -5.10 -6.11 -14.23
C ALA A 767 -5.59 -4.66 -14.11
N ALA A 768 -5.26 -3.96 -13.02
CA ALA A 768 -5.64 -2.57 -12.83
C ALA A 768 -4.97 -1.64 -13.86
N GLN A 769 -3.67 -1.85 -14.13
CA GLN A 769 -2.93 -1.12 -15.16
C GLN A 769 -3.54 -1.32 -16.56
N LEU A 770 -4.04 -2.53 -16.83
CA LEU A 770 -4.71 -2.90 -18.08
C LEU A 770 -6.21 -2.52 -18.14
N ARG A 771 -6.73 -1.82 -17.13
CA ARG A 771 -8.16 -1.45 -17.01
C ARG A 771 -9.12 -2.65 -16.99
N LEU A 772 -8.64 -3.81 -16.55
CA LEU A 772 -9.46 -4.99 -16.31
C LEU A 772 -10.10 -4.94 -14.91
N SER A 773 -10.91 -3.91 -14.66
CA SER A 773 -11.39 -3.53 -13.32
C SER A 773 -11.99 -4.70 -12.53
N ASN A 774 -12.85 -5.52 -13.14
CA ASN A 774 -13.48 -6.64 -12.43
C ASN A 774 -12.45 -7.68 -11.95
N LYS A 775 -11.45 -8.00 -12.79
CA LYS A 775 -10.37 -8.91 -12.40
C LYS A 775 -9.47 -8.29 -11.35
N ALA A 776 -9.10 -7.01 -11.53
CA ALA A 776 -8.28 -6.27 -10.58
C ALA A 776 -8.92 -6.28 -9.18
N MET A 777 -10.22 -5.98 -9.10
CA MET A 777 -10.96 -5.95 -7.84
C MET A 777 -11.12 -7.34 -7.22
N SER A 778 -11.36 -8.38 -8.02
CA SER A 778 -11.41 -9.76 -7.52
C SER A 778 -10.08 -10.19 -6.90
N TYR A 779 -8.97 -9.98 -7.59
CA TYR A 779 -7.65 -10.33 -7.07
C TYR A 779 -7.23 -9.45 -5.89
N PHE A 780 -7.61 -8.17 -5.90
CA PHE A 780 -7.42 -7.27 -4.78
C PHE A 780 -8.13 -7.78 -3.53
N HIS A 781 -9.40 -8.16 -3.66
CA HIS A 781 -10.18 -8.73 -2.56
C HIS A 781 -9.51 -10.00 -2.02
N ASP A 782 -9.20 -10.97 -2.88
CA ASP A 782 -8.52 -12.21 -2.46
C ASP A 782 -7.18 -11.92 -1.80
N SER A 783 -6.42 -10.93 -2.29
CA SER A 783 -5.15 -10.51 -1.70
C SER A 783 -5.31 -9.95 -0.28
N LEU A 784 -6.45 -9.34 0.06
CA LEU A 784 -6.72 -8.85 1.42
C LEU A 784 -6.99 -9.98 2.40
N PHE A 785 -7.68 -11.03 1.94
CA PHE A 785 -8.19 -12.10 2.79
C PHE A 785 -7.33 -13.37 2.79
N VAL A 786 -6.14 -13.35 2.17
CA VAL A 786 -5.21 -14.51 2.12
C VAL A 786 -5.08 -15.22 3.47
N ASP A 787 -4.77 -14.48 4.53
CA ASP A 787 -4.58 -15.06 5.86
C ASP A 787 -5.88 -15.20 6.65
N ILE A 788 -6.80 -14.24 6.53
CA ILE A 788 -8.06 -14.21 7.27
C ILE A 788 -8.93 -15.40 6.87
N ASP A 789 -9.05 -15.65 5.57
CA ASP A 789 -9.83 -16.75 4.99
C ASP A 789 -8.96 -18.00 4.73
N ASN A 790 -7.66 -17.93 5.07
CA ASN A 790 -6.69 -19.02 4.89
C ASN A 790 -6.71 -19.59 3.45
N LEU A 791 -6.73 -18.71 2.43
CA LEU A 791 -6.93 -19.07 1.02
C LEU A 791 -5.87 -20.03 0.46
N ILE A 792 -4.65 -20.02 1.04
CA ILE A 792 -3.55 -20.92 0.66
C ILE A 792 -3.56 -22.22 1.50
N GLY A 793 -4.30 -22.25 2.61
CA GLY A 793 -4.38 -23.41 3.49
C GLY A 793 -3.26 -23.56 4.53
N ASN A 794 -2.31 -22.61 4.59
CA ASN A 794 -1.12 -22.72 5.45
C ASN A 794 -0.90 -21.54 6.43
N SER A 795 -1.89 -20.65 6.63
CA SER A 795 -1.77 -19.49 7.52
C SER A 795 -1.56 -19.89 9.00
N GLY A 796 -1.87 -21.12 9.38
CA GLY A 796 -1.50 -21.65 10.70
C GLY A 796 0.01 -21.73 10.97
N GLY A 797 0.84 -21.74 9.92
CA GLY A 797 2.31 -21.77 10.01
C GLY A 797 2.98 -20.40 10.15
N GLY A 798 2.22 -19.31 10.02
CA GLY A 798 2.69 -17.93 10.02
C GLY A 798 2.00 -17.09 8.94
N LEU A 799 2.12 -15.77 9.02
CA LEU A 799 1.44 -14.81 8.12
C LEU A 799 2.09 -14.78 6.73
N HIS A 800 1.37 -14.33 5.71
CA HIS A 800 1.93 -14.03 4.40
C HIS A 800 2.28 -12.54 4.30
N CYS A 801 3.30 -12.07 5.02
CA CYS A 801 3.62 -10.64 5.12
C CYS A 801 3.88 -9.95 3.77
N THR A 802 4.43 -10.65 2.78
CA THR A 802 4.63 -10.09 1.44
C THR A 802 3.33 -9.98 0.65
N ALA A 803 2.37 -10.89 0.85
CA ALA A 803 1.01 -10.72 0.32
C ALA A 803 0.25 -9.60 1.04
N ALA A 804 0.45 -9.45 2.36
CA ALA A 804 -0.10 -8.35 3.14
C ALA A 804 0.39 -6.98 2.63
N ALA A 805 1.70 -6.81 2.39
CA ALA A 805 2.23 -5.62 1.72
C ALA A 805 1.73 -5.49 0.26
N GLY A 806 1.58 -6.62 -0.44
CA GLY A 806 1.01 -6.67 -1.79
C GLY A 806 -0.43 -6.14 -1.89
N SER A 807 -1.22 -6.22 -0.81
CA SER A 807 -2.55 -5.60 -0.76
C SER A 807 -2.49 -4.06 -0.83
N TRP A 808 -1.47 -3.45 -0.22
CA TRP A 808 -1.19 -2.03 -0.39
C TRP A 808 -0.77 -1.71 -1.83
N SER A 809 0.13 -2.50 -2.42
CA SER A 809 0.56 -2.30 -3.82
C SER A 809 -0.60 -2.42 -4.80
N SER A 810 -1.50 -3.37 -4.57
CA SER A 810 -2.73 -3.56 -5.37
C SER A 810 -3.60 -2.29 -5.40
N MET A 811 -3.75 -1.62 -4.26
CA MET A 811 -4.48 -0.36 -4.17
C MET A 811 -3.68 0.82 -4.71
N ALA A 812 -2.49 1.08 -4.17
CA ALA A 812 -1.71 2.28 -4.48
C ALA A 812 -1.14 2.23 -5.90
N VAL A 813 -0.39 1.18 -6.24
CA VAL A 813 0.29 1.04 -7.55
C VAL A 813 -0.67 0.55 -8.63
N GLY A 814 -1.58 -0.36 -8.28
CA GLY A 814 -2.60 -0.87 -9.21
C GLY A 814 -3.75 0.10 -9.41
N ILE A 815 -4.72 0.09 -8.50
CA ILE A 815 -6.00 0.79 -8.62
C ILE A 815 -5.81 2.32 -8.73
N CYS A 816 -4.96 2.91 -7.89
CA CYS A 816 -4.67 4.35 -7.93
C CYS A 816 -3.63 4.73 -9.01
N GLY A 817 -2.90 3.75 -9.54
CA GLY A 817 -1.89 3.97 -10.58
C GLY A 817 -0.69 4.81 -10.11
N LEU A 818 -0.33 4.76 -8.83
CA LEU A 818 0.87 5.39 -8.27
C LEU A 818 2.12 4.89 -8.99
N ARG A 819 2.87 5.80 -9.60
CA ARG A 819 4.19 5.49 -10.17
C ARG A 819 5.06 6.74 -10.26
N VAL A 820 6.36 6.54 -10.38
CA VAL A 820 7.31 7.63 -10.65
C VAL A 820 7.90 7.43 -12.05
N ALA A 821 7.50 8.28 -12.98
CA ALA A 821 8.00 8.27 -14.35
C ALA A 821 8.86 9.50 -14.58
N GLN A 822 10.09 9.32 -15.09
CA GLN A 822 11.03 10.41 -15.35
C GLN A 822 11.25 11.36 -14.15
N GLY A 823 11.20 10.83 -12.92
CA GLY A 823 11.38 11.59 -11.68
C GLY A 823 10.15 12.39 -11.22
N VAL A 824 9.03 12.30 -11.94
CA VAL A 824 7.75 12.95 -11.62
C VAL A 824 6.79 11.93 -11.03
N LEU A 825 5.97 12.35 -10.07
CA LEU A 825 4.94 11.52 -9.45
C LEU A 825 3.69 11.47 -10.35
N HIS A 826 3.20 10.28 -10.66
CA HIS A 826 2.02 10.05 -11.47
C HIS A 826 0.94 9.27 -10.71
N PHE A 827 -0.31 9.62 -10.95
CA PHE A 827 -1.50 8.88 -10.53
C PHE A 827 -2.42 8.66 -11.72
N ASN A 828 -3.04 7.48 -11.79
CA ASN A 828 -4.04 7.17 -12.82
C ASN A 828 -5.21 6.37 -12.22
N PRO A 829 -5.91 6.95 -11.22
CA PRO A 829 -6.84 6.22 -10.39
C PRO A 829 -8.03 5.71 -11.20
N ALA A 830 -8.47 4.51 -10.85
CA ALA A 830 -9.75 3.94 -11.22
C ALA A 830 -10.51 3.61 -9.93
N LEU A 831 -11.83 3.75 -9.95
CA LEU A 831 -12.68 3.34 -8.84
C LEU A 831 -13.77 2.43 -9.39
N SER A 832 -13.99 1.28 -8.76
CA SER A 832 -15.10 0.39 -9.11
C SER A 832 -16.43 0.95 -8.59
N GLU A 833 -17.54 0.48 -9.14
CA GLU A 833 -18.87 0.88 -8.66
C GLU A 833 -19.16 0.39 -7.22
N GLU A 834 -18.40 -0.60 -6.73
CA GLU A 834 -18.57 -1.16 -5.38
C GLU A 834 -17.85 -0.38 -4.26
N MET A 835 -16.99 0.59 -4.61
CA MET A 835 -16.29 1.43 -3.65
C MET A 835 -16.72 2.88 -3.80
N ASP A 836 -17.19 3.52 -2.74
CA ASP A 836 -17.64 4.91 -2.81
C ASP A 836 -16.45 5.89 -2.86
N GLU A 837 -15.45 5.59 -2.03
CA GLU A 837 -14.19 6.33 -1.95
C GLU A 837 -13.06 5.50 -1.34
N PHE A 838 -11.84 5.90 -1.63
CA PHE A 838 -10.67 5.50 -0.85
C PHE A 838 -9.70 6.65 -0.64
N GLU A 839 -8.97 6.60 0.48
CA GLU A 839 -7.95 7.57 0.86
C GLU A 839 -6.68 6.84 1.29
N PHE A 840 -5.52 7.33 0.85
CA PHE A 840 -4.23 6.84 1.33
C PHE A 840 -3.15 7.92 1.24
N HIS A 841 -1.98 7.62 1.80
CA HIS A 841 -0.80 8.47 1.70
C HIS A 841 0.26 7.85 0.79
N ALA A 842 0.85 8.70 -0.04
CA ALA A 842 2.00 8.39 -0.86
C ALA A 842 3.14 9.36 -0.53
N ARG A 843 4.38 8.88 -0.68
CA ARG A 843 5.58 9.69 -0.43
C ARG A 843 6.41 9.81 -1.70
N HIS A 844 6.82 11.03 -2.03
CA HIS A 844 7.74 11.29 -3.14
C HIS A 844 8.72 12.38 -2.74
N ARG A 845 10.02 12.12 -2.88
CA ARG A 845 11.09 13.04 -2.48
C ARG A 845 10.90 13.62 -1.06
N GLY A 846 10.48 12.79 -0.11
CA GLY A 846 10.21 13.18 1.27
C GLY A 846 8.86 13.88 1.51
N CYS A 847 8.20 14.36 0.45
CA CYS A 847 6.87 14.96 0.53
C CYS A 847 5.80 13.89 0.76
N LEU A 848 4.92 14.12 1.73
CA LEU A 848 3.77 13.25 2.01
C LEU A 848 2.53 13.83 1.35
N VAL A 849 1.96 13.09 0.40
CA VAL A 849 0.77 13.45 -0.35
C VAL A 849 -0.37 12.54 0.10
N ARG A 850 -1.46 13.15 0.56
CA ARG A 850 -2.73 12.46 0.77
C ARG A 850 -3.51 12.47 -0.53
N VAL A 851 -4.02 11.30 -0.92
CA VAL A 851 -4.79 11.08 -2.14
C VAL A 851 -6.17 10.57 -1.73
N LEU A 852 -7.21 11.35 -2.00
CA LEU A 852 -8.61 10.98 -1.80
C LEU A 852 -9.26 10.78 -3.17
N VAL A 853 -9.76 9.58 -3.45
CA VAL A 853 -10.44 9.22 -4.68
C VAL A 853 -11.91 8.95 -4.35
N THR A 854 -12.81 9.65 -5.02
CA THR A 854 -14.26 9.44 -4.97
C THR A 854 -14.77 9.02 -6.34
N GLN A 855 -16.05 8.67 -6.44
CA GLN A 855 -16.70 8.31 -7.72
C GLN A 855 -16.53 9.36 -8.83
N MET A 856 -16.33 10.64 -8.50
CA MET A 856 -16.25 11.72 -9.50
C MET A 856 -14.96 12.52 -9.48
N LEU A 857 -14.31 12.63 -8.32
CA LEU A 857 -13.22 13.56 -8.07
C LEU A 857 -12.03 12.86 -7.42
N VAL A 858 -10.84 13.38 -7.70
CA VAL A 858 -9.59 13.03 -7.03
C VAL A 858 -9.03 14.29 -6.41
N THR A 859 -8.80 14.24 -5.10
CA THR A 859 -8.23 15.35 -4.33
C THR A 859 -6.83 14.98 -3.85
N TYR A 860 -5.85 15.80 -4.19
CA TYR A 860 -4.48 15.67 -3.72
C TYR A 860 -4.19 16.75 -2.68
N THR A 861 -3.61 16.38 -1.54
CA THR A 861 -3.19 17.33 -0.51
C THR A 861 -1.73 17.09 -0.14
N LEU A 862 -0.88 18.12 -0.24
CA LEU A 862 0.48 18.07 0.30
C LEU A 862 0.42 18.28 1.83
N VAL A 863 0.55 17.18 2.58
CA VAL A 863 0.42 17.14 4.05
C VAL A 863 1.70 17.65 4.72
N SER A 864 2.85 17.15 4.27
CA SER A 864 4.15 17.58 4.76
C SER A 864 5.17 17.59 3.64
N ALA A 865 6.13 18.50 3.70
CA ALA A 865 7.26 18.58 2.77
C ALA A 865 8.56 18.83 3.57
N PRO A 866 9.72 18.39 3.06
CA PRO A 866 11.02 18.76 3.61
C PRO A 866 11.23 20.28 3.63
N GLU A 867 12.16 20.76 4.47
CA GLU A 867 12.54 22.17 4.47
C GLU A 867 13.05 22.62 3.09
N GLY A 868 12.65 23.82 2.67
CA GLY A 868 13.02 24.38 1.37
C GLY A 868 12.12 23.96 0.18
N VAL A 869 11.25 22.95 0.35
CA VAL A 869 10.30 22.54 -0.69
C VAL A 869 8.99 23.32 -0.55
N THR A 870 8.70 24.21 -1.50
CA THR A 870 7.49 25.05 -1.50
C THR A 870 6.30 24.43 -2.21
N ASP A 871 6.57 23.64 -3.25
CA ASP A 871 5.56 22.95 -4.05
C ASP A 871 6.03 21.58 -4.53
N LEU A 872 5.08 20.76 -4.97
CA LEU A 872 5.31 19.46 -5.56
C LEU A 872 4.47 19.30 -6.83
N MET A 873 5.12 19.04 -7.97
CA MET A 873 4.42 18.74 -9.22
C MET A 873 4.11 17.24 -9.33
N LEU A 874 2.88 16.93 -9.71
CA LEU A 874 2.43 15.59 -10.06
C LEU A 874 1.60 15.58 -11.35
N VAL A 875 1.40 14.40 -11.92
CA VAL A 875 0.60 14.19 -13.13
C VAL A 875 -0.59 13.26 -12.84
N HIS A 876 -1.79 13.74 -13.11
CA HIS A 876 -3.03 12.97 -13.01
C HIS A 876 -3.51 12.49 -14.39
N ALA A 877 -3.86 11.21 -14.48
CA ALA A 877 -4.40 10.55 -15.68
C ALA A 877 -3.51 10.72 -16.94
N GLY A 878 -2.19 10.86 -16.74
CA GLY A 878 -1.20 10.98 -17.82
C GLY A 878 -1.10 12.34 -18.51
N ALA A 879 -2.04 13.26 -18.28
CA ALA A 879 -2.09 14.55 -18.99
C ALA A 879 -2.10 15.77 -18.05
N ASN A 880 -2.81 15.70 -16.92
CA ASN A 880 -3.08 16.85 -16.08
C ASN A 880 -1.93 17.09 -15.10
N ARG A 881 -1.14 18.16 -15.31
CA ARG A 881 -0.09 18.59 -14.38
C ARG A 881 -0.69 19.40 -13.25
N ILE A 882 -0.45 18.97 -12.02
CA ILE A 882 -0.98 19.58 -10.80
C ILE A 882 0.20 19.97 -9.93
N THR A 883 0.21 21.22 -9.47
CA THR A 883 1.22 21.74 -8.54
C THR A 883 0.60 21.85 -7.16
N LEU A 884 1.02 21.00 -6.23
CA LEU A 884 0.54 21.02 -4.85
C LEU A 884 1.33 22.01 -4.01
N ARG A 885 0.61 22.78 -3.20
CA ARG A 885 1.17 23.62 -2.14
C ARG A 885 0.69 23.11 -0.79
N ARG A 886 1.48 23.37 0.25
CA ARG A 886 1.22 22.82 1.59
C ARG A 886 -0.17 23.25 2.08
N ASN A 887 -0.96 22.27 2.52
CA ASN A 887 -2.34 22.45 3.02
C ASN A 887 -3.31 23.13 2.03
N GLN A 888 -2.99 23.18 0.73
CA GLN A 888 -3.88 23.66 -0.33
C GLN A 888 -4.27 22.43 -1.18
N PRO A 889 -5.47 21.86 -0.99
CA PRO A 889 -5.90 20.69 -1.74
C PRO A 889 -6.21 21.06 -3.20
N GLU A 890 -5.73 20.25 -4.13
CA GLU A 890 -6.03 20.37 -5.56
C GLU A 890 -6.98 19.24 -5.97
N THR A 891 -8.08 19.61 -6.60
CA THR A 891 -9.14 18.66 -6.97
C THR A 891 -9.31 18.61 -8.48
N VAL A 892 -9.30 17.39 -9.03
CA VAL A 892 -9.49 17.11 -10.45
C VAL A 892 -10.54 16.03 -10.64
N ARG A 893 -11.07 15.91 -11.86
CA ARG A 893 -12.06 14.87 -12.18
C ARG A 893 -11.40 13.49 -12.23
N LEU A 894 -12.06 12.47 -11.68
CA LEU A 894 -11.70 11.08 -11.93
C LEU A 894 -11.88 10.77 -13.42
N PHE A 895 -10.82 10.33 -14.08
CA PHE A 895 -10.87 9.93 -15.48
C PHE A 895 -11.78 8.69 -15.66
N ARG A 896 -12.80 8.79 -16.51
CA ARG A 896 -13.68 7.66 -16.91
C ARG A 896 -13.57 7.42 -18.40
N GLU A 897 -13.37 6.18 -18.82
CA GLU A 897 -13.34 5.80 -20.26
C GLU A 897 -14.74 5.77 -20.88
N VAL A 898 -15.79 5.48 -20.10
CA VAL A 898 -17.19 5.50 -20.56
C VAL A 898 -17.71 6.93 -20.52
N ARG A 899 -17.84 7.51 -21.72
CA ARG A 899 -18.24 8.90 -21.93
C ARG A 899 -19.77 8.99 -21.98
N VAL A 900 -20.35 9.84 -21.13
CA VAL A 900 -21.80 10.05 -21.04
C VAL A 900 -22.35 10.85 -22.23
N PHE A 901 -21.50 11.64 -22.90
CA PHE A 901 -21.89 12.54 -23.98
C PHE A 901 -21.11 12.28 -25.29
N ASP A 902 -21.77 12.54 -26.42
CA ASP A 902 -21.20 12.42 -27.77
C ASP A 902 -20.28 13.61 -28.15
N PHE A 903 -20.08 14.54 -27.23
CA PHE A 903 -19.18 15.69 -27.35
C PHE A 903 -18.39 15.89 -26.04
N ASP A 904 -17.19 16.47 -26.15
CA ASP A 904 -16.26 16.65 -25.02
C ASP A 904 -16.09 18.13 -24.62
N CYS A 905 -16.39 19.06 -25.53
CA CYS A 905 -16.26 20.49 -25.28
C CYS A 905 -17.28 21.34 -26.04
N VAL A 906 -17.44 22.59 -25.59
CA VAL A 906 -18.20 23.63 -26.26
C VAL A 906 -17.29 24.84 -26.49
N VAL A 907 -17.17 25.29 -27.74
CA VAL A 907 -16.35 26.44 -28.13
C VAL A 907 -17.25 27.59 -28.54
N PHE A 908 -17.17 28.69 -27.82
CA PHE A 908 -17.92 29.92 -28.07
C PHE A 908 -17.16 30.84 -29.04
N GLU A 909 -17.85 31.47 -29.97
CA GLU A 909 -17.39 32.70 -30.61
C GLU A 909 -17.62 33.87 -29.65
N LEU A 910 -16.68 34.80 -29.53
CA LEU A 910 -16.81 35.94 -28.62
C LEU A 910 -18.11 36.74 -28.82
N ASP A 911 -18.58 36.87 -30.06
CA ASP A 911 -19.82 37.61 -30.40
C ASP A 911 -21.09 36.87 -29.91
N SER A 912 -21.00 35.56 -29.64
CA SER A 912 -22.05 34.80 -28.96
C SER A 912 -22.05 34.99 -27.43
N VAL A 913 -20.95 35.53 -26.87
CA VAL A 913 -20.72 35.70 -25.43
C VAL A 913 -21.07 37.11 -24.96
N VAL A 914 -20.73 38.13 -25.75
CA VAL A 914 -20.90 39.55 -25.42
C VAL A 914 -21.94 40.16 -26.35
N GLU A 915 -22.87 40.94 -25.81
CA GLU A 915 -23.90 41.61 -26.60
C GLU A 915 -23.37 42.86 -27.32
N ASP A 916 -23.88 43.08 -28.53
CA ASP A 916 -23.73 44.31 -29.33
C ASP A 916 -22.29 44.77 -29.63
N ILE A 917 -21.31 43.86 -29.71
CA ILE A 917 -19.94 44.20 -30.18
C ILE A 917 -19.99 44.88 -31.56
N GLU A 918 -20.85 44.39 -32.44
CA GLU A 918 -21.02 44.92 -33.80
C GLU A 918 -21.53 46.36 -33.80
N GLY A 919 -22.51 46.70 -32.96
CA GLY A 919 -23.02 48.07 -32.84
C GLY A 919 -21.94 49.06 -32.43
N VAL A 920 -21.07 48.68 -31.48
CA VAL A 920 -19.94 49.51 -31.05
C VAL A 920 -18.90 49.66 -32.16
N HIS A 921 -18.64 48.61 -32.94
CA HIS A 921 -17.79 48.72 -34.14
C HIS A 921 -18.38 49.64 -35.21
N TYR A 922 -19.69 49.57 -35.45
CA TYR A 922 -20.38 50.43 -36.40
C TYR A 922 -20.31 51.90 -35.97
N GLN A 923 -20.55 52.21 -34.69
CA GLN A 923 -20.44 53.58 -34.17
C GLN A 923 -19.01 54.13 -34.27
N ALA A 924 -18.01 53.33 -33.89
CA ALA A 924 -16.62 53.74 -33.99
C ALA A 924 -16.21 54.06 -35.44
N TRP A 925 -16.61 53.23 -36.40
CA TRP A 925 -16.36 53.49 -37.82
C TRP A 925 -17.14 54.69 -38.36
N THR A 926 -18.39 54.86 -37.94
CA THR A 926 -19.24 56.01 -38.30
C THR A 926 -18.55 57.30 -37.91
N GLN A 927 -18.19 57.46 -36.63
CA GLN A 927 -17.51 58.66 -36.18
C GLN A 927 -16.15 58.85 -36.90
N THR A 928 -15.37 57.78 -37.07
CA THR A 928 -14.05 57.87 -37.72
C THR A 928 -14.15 58.38 -39.16
N LEU A 929 -15.07 57.83 -39.94
CA LEU A 929 -15.20 58.14 -41.36
C LEU A 929 -15.93 59.44 -41.60
N GLU A 930 -17.02 59.71 -40.88
CA GLU A 930 -17.74 60.98 -41.02
C GLU A 930 -16.84 62.16 -40.65
N GLU A 931 -16.11 62.10 -39.53
CA GLU A 931 -15.14 63.14 -39.18
C GLU A 931 -14.07 63.32 -40.26
N HIS A 932 -13.53 62.23 -40.80
CA HIS A 932 -12.50 62.30 -41.83
C HIS A 932 -13.02 62.93 -43.13
N PHE A 933 -14.15 62.46 -43.66
CA PHE A 933 -14.73 62.98 -44.90
C PHE A 933 -15.19 64.43 -44.75
N HIS A 934 -15.77 64.80 -43.60
CA HIS A 934 -16.20 66.18 -43.33
C HIS A 934 -15.00 67.13 -43.22
N GLN A 935 -13.92 66.73 -42.56
CA GLN A 935 -12.68 67.53 -42.45
C GLN A 935 -12.00 67.76 -43.81
N HIS A 936 -12.21 66.86 -44.78
CA HIS A 936 -11.63 66.94 -46.13
C HIS A 936 -12.61 67.48 -47.18
N GLY A 937 -13.64 68.21 -46.74
CA GLY A 937 -14.52 68.98 -47.63
C GLY A 937 -15.69 68.20 -48.24
N PHE A 938 -15.99 67.00 -47.73
CA PHE A 938 -17.11 66.17 -48.17
C PHE A 938 -18.15 66.01 -47.05
N SER A 939 -18.85 67.12 -46.73
CA SER A 939 -19.79 67.23 -45.60
C SER A 939 -21.06 66.39 -45.70
N ASP A 940 -21.42 65.92 -46.90
CA ASP A 940 -22.63 65.13 -47.14
C ASP A 940 -22.42 63.62 -46.92
N PHE A 941 -21.20 63.19 -46.56
CA PHE A 941 -20.95 61.79 -46.24
C PHE A 941 -21.66 61.39 -44.96
N MET A 942 -22.39 60.28 -45.03
CA MET A 942 -23.04 59.65 -43.89
C MET A 942 -22.76 58.15 -43.93
N MET A 943 -22.33 57.59 -42.81
CA MET A 943 -22.02 56.17 -42.70
C MET A 943 -23.31 55.38 -42.43
N THR A 944 -23.86 54.74 -43.46
CA THR A 944 -25.04 53.89 -43.28
C THR A 944 -24.67 52.47 -42.83
N LYS A 945 -25.63 51.76 -42.22
CA LYS A 945 -25.44 50.37 -41.79
C LYS A 945 -25.15 49.46 -42.98
N GLU A 946 -25.76 49.70 -44.14
CA GLU A 946 -25.52 48.94 -45.37
C GLU A 946 -24.07 49.07 -45.86
N LEU A 947 -23.48 50.28 -45.76
CA LEU A 947 -22.07 50.50 -46.09
C LEU A 947 -21.14 49.73 -45.15
N TYR A 948 -21.45 49.74 -43.85
CA TYR A 948 -20.67 48.99 -42.86
C TYR A 948 -20.72 47.48 -43.12
N LEU A 949 -21.94 46.93 -43.30
CA LEU A 949 -22.15 45.51 -43.57
C LEU A 949 -21.43 45.06 -44.85
N ALA A 950 -21.50 45.87 -45.92
CA ALA A 950 -20.91 45.53 -47.21
C ALA A 950 -19.37 45.64 -47.24
N TYR A 951 -18.80 46.64 -46.59
CA TYR A 951 -17.38 46.98 -46.78
C TYR A 951 -16.50 46.85 -45.54
N LEU A 952 -17.05 46.68 -44.32
CA LEU A 952 -16.24 46.70 -43.08
C LEU A 952 -16.51 45.54 -42.09
N ARG A 953 -17.67 44.88 -42.12
CA ARG A 953 -18.04 43.83 -41.13
C ARG A 953 -17.12 42.61 -41.14
N HIS A 954 -16.72 42.14 -42.33
CA HIS A 954 -15.94 40.89 -42.50
C HIS A 954 -14.75 41.02 -43.47
N THR A 955 -14.36 42.26 -43.78
CA THR A 955 -13.29 42.58 -44.73
C THR A 955 -12.07 43.14 -43.99
N LYS A 956 -10.88 42.98 -44.56
CA LYS A 956 -9.69 43.64 -44.02
C LYS A 956 -9.88 45.15 -44.09
N PRO A 957 -9.66 45.91 -43.00
CA PRO A 957 -9.96 47.34 -42.93
C PRO A 957 -9.39 48.16 -44.11
N PHE A 958 -8.15 47.90 -44.51
CA PHE A 958 -7.50 48.61 -45.63
C PHE A 958 -8.24 48.44 -46.96
N TYR A 959 -8.70 47.23 -47.24
CA TYR A 959 -9.46 46.95 -48.45
C TYR A 959 -10.85 47.59 -48.39
N GLY A 960 -11.54 47.41 -47.26
CA GLY A 960 -12.86 48.00 -47.01
C GLY A 960 -12.88 49.51 -47.14
N LEU A 961 -11.90 50.18 -46.51
CA LEU A 961 -11.70 51.62 -46.63
C LEU A 961 -11.45 52.02 -48.08
N SER A 962 -10.51 51.37 -48.77
CA SER A 962 -10.20 51.71 -50.17
C SER A 962 -11.42 51.63 -51.09
N GLU A 963 -12.28 50.63 -50.92
CA GLU A 963 -13.52 50.51 -51.69
C GLU A 963 -14.56 51.57 -51.33
N ILE A 964 -14.66 51.97 -50.06
CA ILE A 964 -15.51 53.10 -49.65
C ILE A 964 -15.02 54.39 -50.30
N PHE A 965 -13.73 54.73 -50.20
CA PHE A 965 -13.17 55.93 -50.84
C PHE A 965 -13.43 55.94 -52.35
N LYS A 966 -13.18 54.81 -53.00
CA LYS A 966 -13.44 54.61 -54.43
C LYS A 966 -14.91 54.79 -54.80
N LYS A 967 -15.84 54.27 -53.99
CA LYS A 967 -17.29 54.41 -54.20
C LYS A 967 -17.75 55.87 -54.20
N TYR A 968 -17.09 56.73 -53.42
CA TYR A 968 -17.39 58.16 -53.34
C TYR A 968 -16.50 59.04 -54.24
N ASN A 969 -15.75 58.44 -55.18
CA ASN A 969 -14.79 59.14 -56.05
C ASN A 969 -13.75 59.99 -55.27
N GLN A 970 -13.38 59.54 -54.07
CA GLN A 970 -12.34 60.16 -53.25
C GLN A 970 -11.06 59.33 -53.32
N HIS A 971 -9.90 59.98 -53.24
CA HIS A 971 -8.63 59.27 -53.14
C HIS A 971 -8.41 58.81 -51.69
N PRO A 972 -8.15 57.51 -51.44
CA PRO A 972 -7.82 57.06 -50.10
C PRO A 972 -6.51 57.73 -49.63
N PRO A 973 -6.38 58.05 -48.33
CA PRO A 973 -5.12 58.47 -47.74
C PRO A 973 -4.00 57.46 -48.03
N PRO A 974 -2.72 57.87 -47.99
CA PRO A 974 -1.62 56.92 -48.08
C PRO A 974 -1.71 55.86 -46.98
N ALA A 975 -1.14 54.67 -47.22
CA ALA A 975 -1.18 53.57 -46.27
C ALA A 975 -0.68 53.96 -44.87
N GLY A 976 0.39 54.75 -44.82
CA GLY A 976 1.03 55.19 -43.58
C GLY A 976 1.96 54.13 -42.97
N GLU A 977 2.60 54.48 -41.87
CA GLU A 977 3.49 53.60 -41.10
C GLU A 977 2.74 53.00 -39.90
N VAL A 978 3.25 51.90 -39.33
CA VAL A 978 2.60 51.18 -38.21
C VAL A 978 2.50 52.06 -36.94
N ASP A 979 3.40 53.04 -36.80
CA ASP A 979 3.49 53.95 -35.66
C ASP A 979 2.67 55.24 -35.82
N ASP A 980 1.88 55.37 -36.90
CA ASP A 980 0.99 56.52 -37.10
C ASP A 980 0.00 56.70 -35.94
N THR A 981 -0.23 57.95 -35.54
CA THR A 981 -1.18 58.30 -34.47
C THR A 981 -2.61 58.40 -35.00
N ALA A 982 -3.61 58.49 -34.12
CA ALA A 982 -5.01 58.61 -34.53
C ALA A 982 -5.30 59.91 -35.32
N GLU A 983 -4.46 60.93 -35.18
CA GLU A 983 -4.54 62.19 -35.91
C GLU A 983 -3.88 62.13 -37.30
N SER A 984 -3.01 61.14 -37.56
CA SER A 984 -2.33 60.98 -38.85
C SER A 984 -3.34 60.79 -39.98
N ASN A 985 -3.15 61.52 -41.08
CA ASN A 985 -3.99 61.40 -42.28
C ASN A 985 -3.54 60.23 -43.17
N THR A 986 -3.62 59.02 -42.64
CA THR A 986 -3.20 57.77 -43.30
C THR A 986 -4.23 56.66 -43.02
N LEU A 987 -4.20 55.57 -43.79
CA LEU A 987 -5.08 54.42 -43.53
C LEU A 987 -4.80 53.79 -42.15
N ASN A 988 -3.53 53.74 -41.73
CA ASN A 988 -3.15 53.33 -40.37
C ASN A 988 -3.69 54.29 -39.31
N GLY A 989 -3.61 55.60 -39.54
CA GLY A 989 -4.18 56.61 -38.64
C GLY A 989 -5.69 56.48 -38.47
N LEU A 990 -6.44 56.25 -39.56
CA LEU A 990 -7.88 55.97 -39.50
C LEU A 990 -8.21 54.68 -38.73
N CYS A 991 -7.46 53.60 -38.95
CA CYS A 991 -7.64 52.36 -38.21
C CYS A 991 -7.37 52.54 -36.70
N ARG A 992 -6.39 53.39 -36.35
CA ARG A 992 -6.04 53.70 -34.96
C ARG A 992 -7.09 54.57 -34.29
N ARG A 993 -7.60 55.60 -34.98
CA ARG A 993 -8.74 56.42 -34.52
C ARG A 993 -9.96 55.56 -34.24
N LYS A 994 -10.31 54.65 -35.16
CA LYS A 994 -11.40 53.70 -34.94
C LYS A 994 -11.16 52.80 -33.74
N LEU A 995 -9.92 52.35 -33.51
CA LEU A 995 -9.60 51.50 -32.37
C LEU A 995 -9.74 52.25 -31.04
N GLU A 996 -9.30 53.51 -30.98
CA GLU A 996 -9.42 54.36 -29.80
C GLU A 996 -10.89 54.68 -29.49
N LEU A 997 -11.67 55.05 -30.50
CA LEU A 997 -13.11 55.28 -30.36
C LEU A 997 -13.85 54.01 -29.95
N PHE A 998 -13.49 52.85 -30.52
CA PHE A 998 -14.07 51.57 -30.10
C PHE A 998 -13.81 51.28 -28.62
N ARG A 999 -12.58 51.49 -28.14
CA ARG A 999 -12.26 51.30 -26.72
C ARG A 999 -13.00 52.29 -25.84
N SER A 1000 -13.06 53.56 -26.24
CA SER A 1000 -13.80 54.60 -25.52
C SER A 1000 -15.28 54.27 -25.39
N TYR A 1001 -15.93 53.89 -26.49
CA TYR A 1001 -17.34 53.49 -26.47
C TYR A 1001 -17.56 52.22 -25.65
N ALA A 1002 -16.68 51.22 -25.77
CA ALA A 1002 -16.80 49.98 -25.02
C ALA A 1002 -16.66 50.18 -23.50
N THR A 1003 -15.72 51.02 -23.05
CA THR A 1003 -15.55 51.36 -21.64
C THR A 1003 -16.70 52.24 -21.11
N THR A 1004 -17.24 53.14 -21.93
CA THR A 1004 -18.32 54.07 -21.51
C THR A 1004 -19.69 53.39 -21.42
N HIS A 1005 -20.02 52.54 -22.40
CA HIS A 1005 -21.33 51.85 -22.45
C HIS A 1005 -21.31 50.49 -21.72
N GLY A 1006 -20.12 49.97 -21.41
CA GLY A 1006 -19.93 48.63 -20.88
C GLY A 1006 -20.09 47.54 -21.96
N MET A 1007 -19.56 46.35 -21.68
CA MET A 1007 -19.69 45.15 -22.51
C MET A 1007 -20.55 44.11 -21.78
N PRO A 1008 -21.88 44.17 -21.85
CA PRO A 1008 -22.73 43.21 -21.17
C PRO A 1008 -22.57 41.81 -21.79
N MET A 1009 -22.54 40.79 -20.94
CA MET A 1009 -22.57 39.40 -21.39
C MET A 1009 -23.99 39.02 -21.82
N ARG A 1010 -24.09 38.21 -22.87
CA ARG A 1010 -25.38 37.73 -23.40
C ARG A 1010 -26.16 36.94 -22.37
N GLU A 1011 -27.47 37.15 -22.36
CA GLU A 1011 -28.40 36.49 -21.43
C GLU A 1011 -28.24 34.95 -21.48
N GLY A 1012 -27.96 34.36 -20.31
CA GLY A 1012 -27.82 32.90 -20.15
C GLY A 1012 -26.43 32.32 -20.37
N VAL A 1013 -25.44 33.08 -20.87
CA VAL A 1013 -24.06 32.58 -21.08
C VAL A 1013 -23.48 31.95 -19.82
N LEU A 1014 -23.49 32.69 -18.70
CA LEU A 1014 -22.88 32.23 -17.46
C LEU A 1014 -23.60 31.00 -16.89
N GLN A 1015 -24.91 30.92 -17.07
CA GLN A 1015 -25.71 29.77 -16.68
C GLN A 1015 -25.31 28.53 -17.49
N LEU A 1016 -25.20 28.66 -18.81
CA LEU A 1016 -24.81 27.57 -19.69
C LEU A 1016 -23.37 27.11 -19.42
N ILE A 1017 -22.42 28.04 -19.28
CA ILE A 1017 -21.02 27.69 -18.93
C ILE A 1017 -20.96 26.96 -17.58
N SER A 1018 -21.69 27.43 -16.58
CA SER A 1018 -21.76 26.77 -15.28
C SER A 1018 -22.36 25.36 -15.39
N LEU A 1019 -23.41 25.20 -16.20
CA LEU A 1019 -24.06 23.92 -16.44
C LEU A 1019 -23.12 22.94 -17.16
N LEU A 1020 -22.46 23.36 -18.24
CA LEU A 1020 -21.49 22.55 -18.97
C LEU A 1020 -20.35 22.07 -18.06
N ARG A 1021 -19.83 22.96 -17.22
CA ARG A 1021 -18.79 22.61 -16.23
C ARG A 1021 -19.29 21.64 -15.17
N GLN A 1022 -20.54 21.74 -14.73
CA GLN A 1022 -21.15 20.78 -13.79
C GLN A 1022 -21.16 19.34 -14.34
N TYR A 1023 -21.36 19.19 -15.65
CA TYR A 1023 -21.30 17.88 -16.34
C TYR A 1023 -19.88 17.53 -16.83
N GLY A 1024 -18.90 18.38 -16.53
CA GLY A 1024 -17.49 18.23 -16.86
C GLY A 1024 -17.20 18.28 -18.37
N ILE A 1025 -17.93 19.14 -19.09
CA ILE A 1025 -17.69 19.48 -20.49
C ILE A 1025 -16.81 20.73 -20.52
N ALA A 1026 -15.69 20.68 -21.24
CA ALA A 1026 -14.75 21.81 -21.32
C ALA A 1026 -15.35 22.97 -22.13
N VAL A 1027 -14.99 24.21 -21.77
CA VAL A 1027 -15.55 25.42 -22.36
C VAL A 1027 -14.44 26.31 -22.91
N GLY A 1028 -14.46 26.54 -24.23
CA GLY A 1028 -13.51 27.40 -24.92
C GLY A 1028 -14.15 28.67 -25.48
N CYS A 1029 -13.35 29.68 -25.79
CA CYS A 1029 -13.81 30.86 -26.52
C CYS A 1029 -12.78 31.30 -27.59
N VAL A 1030 -13.26 31.75 -28.74
CA VAL A 1030 -12.40 32.16 -29.87
C VAL A 1030 -12.84 33.49 -30.48
N SER A 1031 -11.89 34.22 -31.04
CA SER A 1031 -12.17 35.40 -31.87
C SER A 1031 -11.00 35.71 -32.81
N GLY A 1032 -11.31 36.11 -34.04
CA GLY A 1032 -10.33 36.62 -35.00
C GLY A 1032 -9.78 38.02 -34.65
N SER A 1033 -10.36 38.70 -33.65
CA SER A 1033 -9.91 40.04 -33.24
C SER A 1033 -8.63 40.01 -32.42
N LYS A 1034 -7.68 40.88 -32.76
CA LYS A 1034 -6.44 41.11 -31.98
C LYS A 1034 -6.66 41.78 -30.62
N ASN A 1035 -7.91 42.17 -30.32
CA ASN A 1035 -8.30 42.81 -29.06
C ASN A 1035 -9.33 41.98 -28.27
N ALA A 1036 -9.60 40.74 -28.67
CA ALA A 1036 -10.64 39.91 -28.06
C ALA A 1036 -10.43 39.70 -26.55
N ARG A 1037 -9.18 39.47 -26.11
CA ARG A 1037 -8.85 39.32 -24.68
C ARG A 1037 -9.13 40.61 -23.89
N TRP A 1038 -8.92 41.76 -24.51
CA TRP A 1038 -9.22 43.04 -23.88
C TRP A 1038 -10.73 43.20 -23.70
N VAL A 1039 -11.52 42.95 -24.76
CA VAL A 1039 -13.00 43.05 -24.71
C VAL A 1039 -13.59 42.16 -23.61
N ILE A 1040 -13.17 40.90 -23.53
CA ILE A 1040 -13.71 39.99 -22.49
C ILE A 1040 -13.30 40.42 -21.07
N ASN A 1041 -12.14 41.09 -20.91
CA ASN A 1041 -11.68 41.59 -19.61
C ASN A 1041 -12.40 42.85 -19.14
N GLU A 1042 -13.04 43.60 -20.05
CA GLU A 1042 -13.95 44.70 -19.70
C GLU A 1042 -15.32 44.20 -19.21
N THR A 1043 -15.59 42.89 -19.33
CA THR A 1043 -16.79 42.27 -18.74
C THR A 1043 -16.58 41.98 -17.24
N THR A 1044 -17.67 41.82 -16.49
CA THR A 1044 -17.65 41.61 -15.02
C THR A 1044 -16.94 40.32 -14.57
N LYS A 1045 -16.66 39.37 -15.47
CA LYS A 1045 -16.06 38.06 -15.13
C LYS A 1045 -14.70 37.79 -15.78
N GLY A 1046 -14.34 38.52 -16.84
CA GLY A 1046 -13.04 38.36 -17.52
C GLY A 1046 -12.88 37.03 -18.26
N SER A 1047 -11.68 36.80 -18.81
CA SER A 1047 -11.38 35.57 -19.59
C SER A 1047 -11.28 34.28 -18.77
N SER A 1048 -11.28 34.35 -17.42
CA SER A 1048 -11.09 33.19 -16.53
C SER A 1048 -12.27 32.22 -16.52
N ILE A 1049 -13.40 32.61 -17.12
CA ILE A 1049 -14.57 31.74 -17.26
C ILE A 1049 -14.41 30.66 -18.34
N PHE A 1050 -13.34 30.71 -19.14
CA PHE A 1050 -13.05 29.75 -20.21
C PHE A 1050 -11.82 28.91 -19.85
N ASP A 1051 -11.87 27.62 -20.16
CA ASP A 1051 -10.75 26.68 -20.00
C ASP A 1051 -9.69 26.89 -21.10
N SER A 1052 -10.10 27.41 -22.25
CA SER A 1052 -9.21 27.86 -23.32
C SER A 1052 -9.75 29.11 -24.02
N PHE A 1053 -8.88 30.06 -24.35
CA PHE A 1053 -9.28 31.25 -25.07
C PHE A 1053 -8.23 31.65 -26.11
N LEU A 1054 -8.62 31.72 -27.38
CA LEU A 1054 -7.77 32.04 -28.53
C LEU A 1054 -8.19 33.36 -29.18
N GLU A 1055 -7.25 34.30 -29.28
CA GLU A 1055 -7.47 35.61 -29.93
C GLU A 1055 -6.63 35.79 -31.20
N GLY A 1056 -6.94 36.83 -31.99
CA GLY A 1056 -6.33 37.05 -33.30
C GLY A 1056 -4.80 37.21 -33.29
N LYS A 1057 -4.20 37.79 -32.24
CA LYS A 1057 -2.72 37.90 -32.14
C LYS A 1057 -2.07 36.53 -32.02
N GLU A 1058 -2.67 35.69 -31.20
CA GLU A 1058 -2.20 34.34 -30.94
C GLU A 1058 -2.42 33.44 -32.16
N GLY A 1059 -3.59 33.54 -32.80
CA GLY A 1059 -3.88 32.79 -34.02
C GLY A 1059 -3.00 33.19 -35.21
N GLU A 1060 -2.62 34.47 -35.33
CA GLU A 1060 -1.65 34.91 -36.34
C GLU A 1060 -0.26 34.29 -36.11
N THR A 1061 0.19 34.23 -34.85
CA THR A 1061 1.45 33.58 -34.47
C THR A 1061 1.44 32.08 -34.82
N LEU A 1062 0.28 31.45 -34.74
CA LEU A 1062 0.06 30.03 -35.02
C LEU A 1062 -0.31 29.74 -36.49
N GLY A 1063 -0.41 30.77 -37.34
CA GLY A 1063 -0.79 30.61 -38.75
C GLY A 1063 -2.23 30.16 -38.97
N LEU A 1064 -3.14 30.41 -38.02
CA LEU A 1064 -4.54 29.99 -38.08
C LEU A 1064 -5.36 30.91 -38.99
N ARG A 1065 -6.27 30.33 -39.79
CA ARG A 1065 -7.18 31.06 -40.67
C ARG A 1065 -8.53 31.26 -39.98
N TRP A 1066 -9.05 32.50 -39.99
CA TRP A 1066 -10.30 32.86 -39.29
C TRP A 1066 -11.58 32.54 -40.08
N ARG A 1067 -11.77 33.10 -41.29
CA ARG A 1067 -12.90 32.83 -42.20
C ARG A 1067 -12.34 32.72 -43.63
N PRO A 1068 -12.82 31.81 -44.51
CA PRO A 1068 -13.98 30.92 -44.36
C PRO A 1068 -13.71 29.59 -43.64
N GLU A 1069 -12.52 29.43 -43.08
CA GLU A 1069 -12.07 28.24 -42.34
C GLU A 1069 -12.49 28.32 -40.85
N MET A 1070 -12.28 27.27 -40.07
CA MET A 1070 -12.59 27.23 -38.63
C MET A 1070 -11.36 26.91 -37.77
N ASP A 1071 -10.15 27.19 -38.27
CA ASP A 1071 -8.88 26.77 -37.65
C ASP A 1071 -8.76 27.23 -36.18
N TYR A 1072 -9.32 28.39 -35.82
CA TYR A 1072 -9.35 28.89 -34.44
C TYR A 1072 -10.19 27.99 -33.52
N PHE A 1073 -11.36 27.55 -33.97
CA PHE A 1073 -12.24 26.67 -33.20
C PHE A 1073 -11.62 25.28 -33.06
N GLU A 1074 -10.99 24.77 -34.11
CA GLU A 1074 -10.27 23.49 -34.09
C GLU A 1074 -9.09 23.51 -33.13
N ALA A 1075 -8.25 24.55 -33.21
CA ALA A 1075 -7.13 24.74 -32.31
C ALA A 1075 -7.60 24.90 -30.85
N CYS A 1076 -8.74 25.57 -30.62
CA CYS A 1076 -9.33 25.71 -29.28
C CYS A 1076 -9.80 24.36 -28.73
N ALA A 1077 -10.52 23.57 -29.52
CA ALA A 1077 -10.97 22.24 -29.14
C ALA A 1077 -9.78 21.32 -28.82
N HIS A 1078 -8.73 21.32 -29.66
CA HIS A 1078 -7.52 20.53 -29.44
C HIS A 1078 -6.76 20.94 -28.16
N ARG A 1079 -6.74 22.23 -27.81
CA ARG A 1079 -6.14 22.70 -26.54
C ARG A 1079 -6.92 22.21 -25.31
N MET A 1080 -8.19 21.87 -25.47
CA MET A 1080 -9.04 21.26 -24.45
C MET A 1080 -9.10 19.73 -24.59
N ASP A 1081 -8.18 19.13 -25.35
CA ASP A 1081 -8.07 17.68 -25.60
C ASP A 1081 -9.34 17.06 -26.23
N ALA A 1082 -10.08 17.85 -27.01
CA ALA A 1082 -11.26 17.42 -27.73
C ALA A 1082 -11.00 17.32 -29.23
N ALA A 1083 -11.49 16.24 -29.85
CA ALA A 1083 -11.51 16.11 -31.31
C ALA A 1083 -12.55 17.06 -31.93
N THR A 1084 -12.27 17.62 -33.12
CA THR A 1084 -13.19 18.56 -33.79
C THR A 1084 -14.61 18.01 -33.93
N ASN A 1085 -14.75 16.75 -34.35
CA ASN A 1085 -16.04 16.08 -34.54
C ASN A 1085 -16.77 15.73 -33.24
N ARG A 1086 -16.18 16.08 -32.10
CA ARG A 1086 -16.73 15.98 -30.74
C ARG A 1086 -16.78 17.34 -30.04
N ALA A 1087 -16.61 18.43 -30.78
CA ALA A 1087 -16.77 19.78 -30.28
C ALA A 1087 -18.11 20.36 -30.76
N VAL A 1088 -18.84 20.99 -29.84
CA VAL A 1088 -20.01 21.83 -30.17
C VAL A 1088 -19.52 23.27 -30.31
N VAL A 1089 -20.00 23.99 -31.32
CA VAL A 1089 -19.66 25.41 -31.49
C VAL A 1089 -20.88 26.28 -31.24
N VAL A 1090 -20.70 27.38 -30.50
CA VAL A 1090 -21.74 28.38 -30.24
C VAL A 1090 -21.32 29.67 -30.93
N MET A 1091 -22.14 30.20 -31.83
CA MET A 1091 -21.77 31.35 -32.66
C MET A 1091 -22.95 32.28 -32.94
N ASP A 1092 -22.65 33.55 -33.20
CA ASP A 1092 -23.63 34.57 -33.57
C ASP A 1092 -23.69 34.69 -35.11
N GLY A 1093 -24.35 33.71 -35.73
CA GLY A 1093 -24.45 33.58 -37.17
C GLY A 1093 -23.29 32.81 -37.81
N ILE A 1094 -23.62 32.02 -38.83
CA ILE A 1094 -22.67 31.17 -39.57
C ILE A 1094 -22.04 31.88 -40.79
N ASP A 1095 -22.42 33.14 -41.04
CA ASP A 1095 -22.16 33.87 -42.29
C ASP A 1095 -20.67 34.03 -42.60
N GLY A 1096 -20.24 33.64 -43.79
CA GLY A 1096 -18.83 33.76 -44.19
C GLY A 1096 -17.92 32.62 -43.69
N PHE A 1097 -18.44 31.63 -42.95
CA PHE A 1097 -17.80 30.32 -42.82
C PHE A 1097 -18.22 29.38 -43.95
N SER A 1098 -17.32 28.52 -44.40
CA SER A 1098 -17.67 27.50 -45.39
C SER A 1098 -18.48 26.38 -44.73
N LYS A 1099 -19.51 25.90 -45.43
CA LYS A 1099 -20.30 24.73 -45.03
C LYS A 1099 -19.43 23.53 -44.65
N LYS A 1100 -18.39 23.25 -45.45
CA LYS A 1100 -17.45 22.13 -45.21
C LYS A 1100 -16.70 22.28 -43.88
N ALA A 1101 -16.34 23.50 -43.46
CA ALA A 1101 -15.65 23.71 -42.20
C ALA A 1101 -16.57 23.53 -40.99
N LEU A 1102 -17.81 24.05 -41.07
CA LEU A 1102 -18.83 23.88 -40.03
C LEU A 1102 -19.18 22.40 -39.79
N GLU A 1103 -19.32 21.62 -40.87
CA GLU A 1103 -19.70 20.19 -40.81
C GLU A 1103 -18.61 19.27 -40.22
N ARG A 1104 -17.43 19.80 -39.88
CA ARG A 1104 -16.39 19.04 -39.15
C ARG A 1104 -16.69 18.94 -37.65
N PHE A 1105 -17.54 19.81 -37.12
CA PHE A 1105 -17.93 19.85 -35.71
C PHE A 1105 -19.08 18.90 -35.41
N ARG A 1106 -19.33 18.61 -34.13
CA ARG A 1106 -20.44 17.73 -33.75
C ARG A 1106 -21.79 18.40 -33.99
N MET A 1107 -21.88 19.68 -33.68
CA MET A 1107 -23.12 20.47 -33.71
C MET A 1107 -22.77 21.96 -33.73
N VAL A 1108 -23.64 22.77 -34.34
CA VAL A 1108 -23.60 24.24 -34.28
C VAL A 1108 -24.81 24.74 -33.52
N VAL A 1109 -24.58 25.59 -32.52
CA VAL A 1109 -25.59 26.39 -31.84
C VAL A 1109 -25.49 27.80 -32.38
N ASP A 1110 -26.55 28.26 -33.02
CA ASP A 1110 -26.62 29.58 -33.65
C ASP A 1110 -27.55 30.48 -32.84
N VAL A 1111 -27.01 31.59 -32.33
CA VAL A 1111 -27.72 32.56 -31.49
C VAL A 1111 -28.12 33.83 -32.24
N SER A 1112 -27.98 33.84 -33.57
CA SER A 1112 -28.28 35.03 -34.37
C SER A 1112 -29.79 35.36 -34.37
N PRO A 1113 -30.14 36.66 -34.33
CA PRO A 1113 -31.54 37.10 -34.30
C PRO A 1113 -32.28 36.88 -35.64
N ALA A 1114 -31.56 36.75 -36.75
CA ALA A 1114 -32.09 36.51 -38.09
C ALA A 1114 -31.21 35.49 -38.85
N PRO A 1115 -31.33 34.18 -38.54
CA PRO A 1115 -30.44 33.15 -39.09
C PRO A 1115 -30.69 32.93 -40.59
N GLU A 1116 -29.61 32.81 -41.39
CA GLU A 1116 -29.70 32.42 -42.80
C GLU A 1116 -30.31 31.01 -42.98
N GLU A 1117 -31.11 30.82 -44.04
CA GLU A 1117 -31.64 29.53 -44.48
C GLU A 1117 -30.55 28.65 -45.14
N THR A 1118 -29.59 28.20 -44.34
CA THR A 1118 -28.53 27.27 -44.77
C THR A 1118 -28.65 25.93 -44.05
N THR A 1119 -28.79 24.84 -44.81
CA THR A 1119 -28.91 23.47 -44.29
C THR A 1119 -27.55 22.81 -44.14
N LEU A 1120 -27.21 22.35 -42.92
CA LEU A 1120 -26.00 21.59 -42.59
C LEU A 1120 -26.32 20.08 -42.46
N SER A 1121 -25.33 19.22 -42.70
CA SER A 1121 -25.45 17.76 -42.47
C SER A 1121 -25.27 17.34 -41.01
N ILE A 1122 -24.86 18.28 -40.15
CA ILE A 1122 -24.79 18.15 -38.69
C ILE A 1122 -25.98 18.91 -38.06
N PRO A 1123 -26.35 18.59 -36.81
CA PRO A 1123 -27.37 19.33 -36.08
C PRO A 1123 -27.01 20.83 -35.99
N ARG A 1124 -28.01 21.68 -36.30
CA ARG A 1124 -27.96 23.13 -36.10
C ARG A 1124 -29.11 23.53 -35.18
N VAL A 1125 -28.78 23.97 -33.97
CA VAL A 1125 -29.76 24.40 -32.97
C VAL A 1125 -29.86 25.91 -33.00
N LEU A 1126 -31.07 26.43 -33.24
CA LEU A 1126 -31.34 27.87 -33.21
C LEU A 1126 -31.81 28.25 -31.80
N ALA A 1127 -31.05 29.09 -31.10
CA ALA A 1127 -31.37 29.49 -29.73
C ALA A 1127 -31.45 31.01 -29.62
N LYS A 1128 -32.64 31.55 -29.32
CA LYS A 1128 -32.81 33.01 -29.12
C LYS A 1128 -32.16 33.50 -27.83
N LYS A 1129 -32.14 32.66 -26.80
CA LYS A 1129 -31.44 32.90 -25.53
C LYS A 1129 -30.60 31.69 -25.17
N LEU A 1130 -29.40 31.91 -24.63
CA LEU A 1130 -28.55 30.81 -24.18
C LEU A 1130 -29.09 30.15 -22.91
N SER A 1131 -29.99 30.81 -22.17
CA SER A 1131 -30.70 30.22 -21.03
C SER A 1131 -31.70 29.12 -21.42
N ASP A 1132 -32.09 29.05 -22.70
CA ASP A 1132 -33.01 28.03 -23.21
C ASP A 1132 -32.28 26.71 -23.52
N ILE A 1133 -30.93 26.71 -23.48
CA ILE A 1133 -30.12 25.54 -23.78
C ILE A 1133 -29.88 24.74 -22.50
N THR A 1134 -30.37 23.49 -22.49
CA THR A 1134 -30.10 22.52 -21.42
C THR A 1134 -29.13 21.43 -21.89
N ILE A 1135 -28.60 20.65 -20.94
CA ILE A 1135 -27.75 19.49 -21.26
C ILE A 1135 -28.52 18.42 -22.02
N GLU A 1136 -29.80 18.22 -21.69
CA GLU A 1136 -30.69 17.30 -22.40
C GLU A 1136 -30.86 17.76 -23.84
N THR A 1137 -31.07 19.07 -24.06
CA THR A 1137 -31.20 19.65 -25.41
C THR A 1137 -29.95 19.39 -26.25
N LEU A 1138 -28.76 19.60 -25.68
CA LEU A 1138 -27.49 19.33 -26.35
C LEU A 1138 -27.30 17.83 -26.60
N ASN A 1139 -27.68 16.98 -25.66
CA ASN A 1139 -27.53 15.53 -25.78
C ASN A 1139 -28.49 14.93 -26.83
N GLU A 1140 -29.76 15.34 -26.83
CA GLU A 1140 -30.78 14.88 -27.79
C GLU A 1140 -30.35 15.13 -29.24
N HIS A 1141 -29.77 16.30 -29.51
CA HIS A 1141 -29.33 16.67 -30.85
C HIS A 1141 -28.00 16.02 -31.22
N THR A 1142 -27.16 15.67 -30.25
CA THR A 1142 -25.85 15.10 -30.51
C THR A 1142 -25.85 13.58 -30.60
N VAL A 1143 -26.85 12.85 -30.09
CA VAL A 1143 -26.91 11.37 -30.15
C VAL A 1143 -27.42 10.87 -31.51
N ARG A 1144 -26.59 10.12 -32.25
CA ARG A 1144 -27.06 9.37 -33.43
C ARG A 1144 -27.72 8.06 -32.98
N GLY A 1145 -29.05 8.05 -32.90
CA GLY A 1145 -29.88 6.83 -32.85
C GLY A 1145 -29.62 5.89 -31.67
N GLY A 1146 -30.51 5.92 -30.67
CA GLY A 1146 -30.82 4.74 -29.84
C GLY A 1146 -30.60 4.81 -28.32
N VAL A 1147 -30.06 5.89 -27.74
CA VAL A 1147 -29.70 5.92 -26.29
C VAL A 1147 -30.64 6.78 -25.43
N VAL A 1148 -31.65 7.44 -26.01
CA VAL A 1148 -32.53 8.38 -25.28
C VAL A 1148 -33.35 7.71 -24.14
N ASN A 1149 -33.46 6.38 -24.10
CA ASN A 1149 -34.33 5.71 -23.13
C ASN A 1149 -33.75 5.53 -21.72
N HIS A 1150 -32.43 5.62 -21.49
CA HIS A 1150 -31.88 5.24 -20.17
C HIS A 1150 -31.85 6.38 -19.13
N LEU A 1151 -31.92 7.64 -19.57
CA LEU A 1151 -31.94 8.81 -18.67
C LEU A 1151 -33.36 9.27 -18.30
N ARG A 1152 -34.40 8.72 -18.92
CA ARG A 1152 -35.80 9.01 -18.55
C ARG A 1152 -36.33 8.13 -17.40
N GLU A 1153 -35.61 7.08 -17.03
CA GLU A 1153 -35.99 6.15 -15.96
C GLU A 1153 -35.15 6.31 -14.68
N MET A 1154 -34.12 7.17 -14.68
CA MET A 1154 -33.48 7.71 -13.47
C MET A 1154 -34.12 9.05 -13.13
#